data_AF-A0A1V2NSQ3-F1
#
_entry.id   AF-A0A1V2NSQ3-F1
#
_cell.length_a   1.000
_cell.length_b   1.000
_cell.length_c   1.000
_cell.angle_alpha   90.00
_cell.angle_beta   90.00
_cell.angle_gamma   90.00
#
_symmetry.space_group_name_H-M   'P 1'
#
loop_
_entity.id
_entity.type
_entity.pdbx_description
1 polymer ?
#
loop_
_entity_poly.entity_id
_entity_poly.type
_entity_poly.pdbx_seq_one_letter_code
_entity_poly.pdbx_strand_id
1 'polypeptide(L)'
;MRIPTTAMADHLMWTRSGITWATWRLKPLSGGFGTHQMKSMTKLHHQALFQELRGEALLLGLCADLDPVTIVERMLEGVKIGEDTKDWVDEVERTLDALEQVLMGERAFWLSVPMSSANIKDRAWSMIRAADNKVRDIGALPRVLPRETEVAAARRMANEIAERIPAIFEATPATPAENIWIALHNQQRGLAVDGSVPLPSAAKEDASLFETDLTQFQLPAGMPNPWLDEGGQSDLAKGQQFLPFKRKYLKVQSPYADEASYQVLQAIVTGPKAGWRTPGVEWISAVDNLPMDVDFALRLQISPAAEVRKRNKRAEDALKDQYSQQEGTNSITGTGNDLAEVAEALKAYHESLNHSDKEVEAQVTVIFAVAGTTPEEAKLRARVLADQYKAHDFLLEAPLGGQEELWWAMQPGVPTTRLVRELAQITTGRELASGTPIVSSELGDIRGARFGVNITNGRRGQIFRDIEGNNKADISGSFGVVAEKGAGKSVLLKCEFGTTVDRGGRGYAIDRTVAHEYGTFARALRPDHTVIANLLEFEDEDGTVVRPEWNIDPLLMFGPRQGARILQSLFAAMLGIPVLSEQGVFLSSLLEGEYLASHGITSTRKLLQHLERDLSGSPEANELRMLIKVIASKDIGEVLFNDALPPVDTRATGIVFLTAGLTLPKKMELEQKHLFNEMPIEKRFGRAVYAMLTAVVKQLCFRDKTTLTGAFFDECHAITASPEGAAELTDFYRDDRKHNAFAAVGSHDPEDFGDERARGLIATRYLMRQRDRNLARRALHWFSDGLENDEAMLDLVTKNLSPLDPSTGKVPPHRRGEGLMLDVAGRMGIFQKTLPENPERRAAVLSTPSEAVAA
;
A
#
# COMPACT_ATOMS: atom_id res chain seq x y z
N MET A 1 -27.95 -28.07 7.16
CA MET A 1 -28.38 -27.79 5.76
C MET A 1 -27.36 -28.43 4.78
N ARG A 2 -27.56 -28.43 3.45
CA ARG A 2 -26.55 -28.88 2.44
C ARG A 2 -26.11 -27.68 1.61
N ILE A 3 -24.93 -27.78 0.99
CA ILE A 3 -24.40 -26.76 0.09
C ILE A 3 -25.45 -26.41 -0.99
N PRO A 4 -25.76 -25.11 -1.16
CA PRO A 4 -26.89 -24.67 -1.97
C PRO A 4 -26.64 -24.92 -3.45
N THR A 5 -25.38 -24.96 -3.89
CA THR A 5 -24.98 -25.06 -5.29
C THR A 5 -25.36 -26.40 -5.92
N THR A 6 -25.88 -26.35 -7.14
CA THR A 6 -26.16 -27.52 -7.99
C THR A 6 -25.28 -27.55 -9.23
N ALA A 7 -25.01 -26.39 -9.82
CA ALA A 7 -24.10 -26.16 -10.95
C ALA A 7 -23.61 -24.70 -10.93
N MET A 8 -22.43 -24.45 -11.51
CA MET A 8 -21.84 -23.12 -11.70
C MET A 8 -21.39 -22.95 -13.16
N ALA A 9 -21.54 -21.74 -13.69
CA ALA A 9 -21.00 -21.34 -14.98
C ALA A 9 -20.71 -19.84 -14.95
N ASP A 10 -19.51 -19.44 -15.37
CA ASP A 10 -18.98 -18.08 -15.14
C ASP A 10 -19.15 -17.67 -13.66
N HIS A 11 -19.85 -16.57 -13.42
CA HIS A 11 -20.19 -16.02 -12.11
C HIS A 11 -21.61 -16.36 -11.66
N LEU A 12 -22.28 -17.29 -12.36
CA LEU A 12 -23.64 -17.73 -12.08
C LEU A 12 -23.66 -19.03 -11.31
N MET A 13 -24.55 -19.10 -10.32
CA MET A 13 -24.73 -20.25 -9.44
C MET A 13 -26.20 -20.66 -9.39
N TRP A 14 -26.50 -21.88 -9.85
CA TRP A 14 -27.83 -22.45 -9.74
C TRP A 14 -27.97 -23.19 -8.43
N THR A 15 -29.02 -22.88 -7.67
CA THR A 15 -29.18 -23.40 -6.32
C THR A 15 -30.27 -24.47 -6.20
N ARG A 16 -30.22 -25.24 -5.11
CA ARG A 16 -31.24 -26.22 -4.70
C ARG A 16 -32.59 -25.59 -4.39
N SER A 17 -32.65 -24.27 -4.19
CA SER A 17 -33.91 -23.54 -4.00
C SER A 17 -34.59 -23.18 -5.33
N GLY A 18 -33.92 -23.40 -6.46
CA GLY A 18 -34.42 -23.00 -7.79
C GLY A 18 -34.17 -21.53 -8.13
N ILE A 19 -33.48 -20.79 -7.25
CA ILE A 19 -33.04 -19.41 -7.48
C ILE A 19 -31.62 -19.43 -8.02
N THR A 20 -31.37 -18.71 -9.12
CA THR A 20 -30.02 -18.49 -9.64
C THR A 20 -29.42 -17.26 -8.96
N TRP A 21 -28.16 -17.33 -8.57
CA TRP A 21 -27.41 -16.21 -7.99
C TRP A 21 -26.27 -15.82 -8.93
N ALA A 22 -25.88 -14.56 -8.86
CA ALA A 22 -24.72 -14.01 -9.55
C ALA A 22 -23.79 -13.38 -8.52
N THR A 23 -22.48 -13.63 -8.61
CA THR A 23 -21.47 -13.13 -7.66
C THR A 23 -20.41 -12.29 -8.37
N TRP A 24 -20.10 -11.12 -7.84
CA TRP A 24 -19.03 -10.26 -8.34
C TRP A 24 -17.97 -10.05 -7.25
N ARG A 25 -16.69 -10.06 -7.64
CA ARG A 25 -15.60 -9.55 -6.80
C ARG A 25 -15.57 -8.03 -6.91
N LEU A 26 -15.45 -7.37 -5.77
CA LEU A 26 -15.40 -5.92 -5.68
C LEU A 26 -13.99 -5.47 -5.28
N LYS A 27 -13.53 -4.40 -5.91
CA LYS A 27 -12.32 -3.70 -5.50
C LYS A 27 -12.63 -2.77 -4.33
N PRO A 28 -11.89 -2.86 -3.22
CA PRO A 28 -12.07 -1.96 -2.09
C PRO A 28 -11.63 -0.53 -2.40
N LEU A 29 -12.27 0.45 -1.74
CA LEU A 29 -11.83 1.84 -1.77
C LEU A 29 -10.71 2.09 -0.76
N SER A 30 -9.80 3.00 -1.08
CA SER A 30 -8.77 3.49 -0.16
C SER A 30 -9.38 4.44 0.88
N GLY A 31 -10.12 3.87 1.84
CA GLY A 31 -10.91 4.62 2.83
C GLY A 31 -10.45 4.45 4.27
N GLY A 32 -9.59 3.45 4.56
CA GLY A 32 -9.18 3.13 5.93
C GLY A 32 -8.34 4.22 6.61
N PHE A 33 -7.57 4.97 5.83
CA PHE A 33 -6.67 6.02 6.31
C PHE A 33 -6.63 7.17 5.30
N GLY A 34 -6.79 8.43 5.75
CA GLY A 34 -6.83 9.58 4.85
C GLY A 34 -7.65 10.76 5.39
N THR A 35 -7.77 11.81 4.57
CA THR A 35 -8.43 13.07 4.95
C THR A 35 -9.93 12.90 5.19
N HIS A 36 -10.52 13.83 5.94
CA HIS A 36 -11.97 13.87 6.15
C HIS A 36 -12.76 13.91 4.83
N GLN A 37 -12.22 14.58 3.81
CA GLN A 37 -12.83 14.66 2.49
C GLN A 37 -12.85 13.29 1.80
N MET A 38 -11.75 12.54 1.84
CA MET A 38 -11.67 11.18 1.28
C MET A 38 -12.66 10.22 1.94
N LYS A 39 -12.77 10.28 3.28
CA LYS A 39 -13.74 9.46 4.03
C LYS A 39 -15.18 9.83 3.65
N SER A 40 -15.46 11.12 3.48
CA SER A 40 -16.78 11.60 3.04
C SER A 40 -17.13 11.12 1.63
N MET A 41 -16.18 11.15 0.69
CA MET A 41 -16.35 10.60 -0.65
C MET A 41 -16.56 9.09 -0.65
N THR A 42 -15.79 8.36 0.17
CA THR A 42 -15.95 6.91 0.37
C THR A 42 -17.37 6.57 0.82
N LYS A 43 -17.93 7.32 1.78
CA LYS A 43 -19.32 7.16 2.21
C LYS A 43 -20.29 7.39 1.05
N LEU A 44 -20.10 8.43 0.25
CA LEU A 44 -20.99 8.74 -0.88
C LEU A 44 -21.00 7.61 -1.93
N HIS A 45 -19.85 7.00 -2.21
CA HIS A 45 -19.78 5.85 -3.11
C HIS A 45 -20.54 4.62 -2.59
N HIS A 46 -20.44 4.34 -1.28
CA HIS A 46 -21.22 3.28 -0.65
C HIS A 46 -22.73 3.59 -0.64
N GLN A 47 -23.11 4.86 -0.40
CA GLN A 47 -24.51 5.29 -0.49
C GLN A 47 -25.05 5.05 -1.91
N ALA A 48 -24.29 5.42 -2.94
CA ALA A 48 -24.66 5.16 -4.32
C ALA A 48 -24.82 3.66 -4.60
N LEU A 49 -23.90 2.81 -4.11
CA LEU A 49 -24.01 1.36 -4.24
C LEU A 49 -25.34 0.85 -3.68
N PHE A 50 -25.69 1.19 -2.44
CA PHE A 50 -26.94 0.74 -1.83
C PHE A 50 -28.18 1.30 -2.54
N GLN A 51 -28.11 2.53 -3.04
CA GLN A 51 -29.19 3.16 -3.81
C GLN A 51 -29.41 2.55 -5.20
N GLU A 52 -28.44 1.82 -5.75
CA GLU A 52 -28.56 1.11 -7.03
C GLU A 52 -29.05 -0.34 -6.87
N LEU A 53 -28.82 -0.95 -5.69
CA LEU A 53 -29.29 -2.31 -5.37
C LEU A 53 -30.81 -2.36 -5.15
N ARG A 54 -31.43 -3.49 -5.49
CA ARG A 54 -32.87 -3.73 -5.31
C ARG A 54 -33.09 -5.16 -4.83
N GLY A 55 -33.97 -5.34 -3.84
CA GLY A 55 -34.31 -6.65 -3.33
C GLY A 55 -33.21 -7.26 -2.45
N GLU A 56 -33.10 -8.59 -2.48
CA GLU A 56 -32.13 -9.33 -1.66
C GLU A 56 -30.71 -9.17 -2.23
N ALA A 57 -29.71 -9.02 -1.36
CA ALA A 57 -28.30 -9.09 -1.72
C ALA A 57 -27.46 -9.59 -0.52
N LEU A 58 -26.30 -10.16 -0.82
CA LEU A 58 -25.31 -10.61 0.16
C LEU A 58 -23.99 -9.92 -0.15
N LEU A 59 -23.53 -9.04 0.72
CA LEU A 59 -22.19 -8.47 0.66
C LEU A 59 -21.29 -9.19 1.67
N LEU A 60 -20.14 -9.67 1.22
CA LEU A 60 -19.16 -10.41 1.99
C LEU A 60 -17.85 -9.63 2.07
N GLY A 61 -17.22 -9.64 3.24
CA GLY A 61 -15.82 -9.27 3.42
C GLY A 61 -15.11 -10.38 4.19
N LEU A 62 -14.26 -11.13 3.52
CA LEU A 62 -13.60 -12.33 4.07
C LEU A 62 -12.09 -12.12 4.17
N CYS A 63 -11.50 -12.47 5.31
CA CYS A 63 -10.06 -12.45 5.52
C CYS A 63 -9.43 -13.61 4.76
N ALA A 64 -8.47 -13.34 3.88
CA ALA A 64 -7.73 -14.36 3.13
C ALA A 64 -6.27 -14.35 3.54
N ASP A 65 -5.72 -15.52 3.83
CA ASP A 65 -4.31 -15.66 4.16
C ASP A 65 -3.44 -15.61 2.90
N LEU A 66 -2.30 -14.94 3.00
CA LEU A 66 -1.30 -14.86 1.93
C LEU A 66 -0.29 -15.98 2.14
N ASP A 67 -0.20 -16.86 1.15
CA ASP A 67 0.83 -17.91 1.14
C ASP A 67 2.22 -17.25 1.00
N PRO A 68 3.19 -17.56 1.89
CA PRO A 68 4.58 -17.15 1.73
C PRO A 68 5.14 -17.38 0.32
N VAL A 69 4.75 -18.47 -0.35
CA VAL A 69 5.17 -18.78 -1.73
C VAL A 69 4.64 -17.71 -2.69
N THR A 70 3.37 -17.33 -2.58
CA THR A 70 2.78 -16.26 -3.41
C THR A 70 3.49 -14.92 -3.21
N ILE A 71 3.98 -14.63 -2.00
CA ILE A 71 4.74 -13.40 -1.71
C ILE A 71 6.08 -13.42 -2.44
N VAL A 72 6.83 -14.52 -2.39
CA VAL A 72 8.15 -14.60 -3.05
C VAL A 72 8.02 -14.69 -4.57
N GLU A 73 6.96 -15.31 -5.11
CA GLU A 73 6.64 -15.27 -6.54
C GLU A 73 6.47 -13.82 -7.03
N ARG A 74 5.71 -13.00 -6.29
CA ARG A 74 5.56 -11.55 -6.56
C ARG A 74 6.88 -10.78 -6.45
N MET A 75 7.82 -11.23 -5.62
CA MET A 75 9.16 -10.62 -5.50
C MET A 75 10.04 -10.91 -6.71
N LEU A 76 9.93 -12.12 -7.28
CA LEU A 76 10.69 -12.58 -8.44
C LEU A 76 10.10 -12.11 -9.77
N GLU A 77 8.80 -11.80 -9.80
CA GLU A 77 8.10 -11.43 -11.02
C GLU A 77 8.75 -10.21 -11.72
N GLY A 78 9.14 -10.40 -12.98
CA GLY A 78 9.78 -9.37 -13.81
C GLY A 78 11.29 -9.20 -13.58
N VAL A 79 11.92 -9.97 -12.70
CA VAL A 79 13.37 -9.97 -12.49
C VAL A 79 14.03 -11.04 -13.36
N LYS A 80 15.12 -10.70 -14.05
CA LYS A 80 15.93 -11.66 -14.80
C LYS A 80 16.86 -12.40 -13.83
N ILE A 81 16.64 -13.70 -13.64
CA ILE A 81 17.46 -14.53 -12.77
C ILE A 81 18.76 -14.90 -13.49
N GLY A 82 19.90 -14.59 -12.88
CA GLY A 82 21.23 -14.86 -13.41
C GLY A 82 22.32 -14.57 -12.38
N GLU A 83 23.59 -14.55 -12.82
CA GLU A 83 24.73 -14.29 -11.93
C GLU A 83 24.64 -12.90 -11.28
N ASP A 84 24.16 -11.90 -12.02
CA ASP A 84 24.03 -10.52 -11.52
C ASP A 84 22.95 -10.31 -10.47
N THR A 85 22.00 -11.25 -10.35
CA THR A 85 20.86 -11.19 -9.42
C THR A 85 20.91 -12.27 -8.33
N LYS A 86 22.07 -12.91 -8.15
CA LYS A 86 22.25 -13.97 -7.16
C LYS A 86 21.95 -13.51 -5.74
N ASP A 87 22.45 -12.34 -5.35
CA ASP A 87 22.20 -11.76 -4.02
C ASP A 87 20.70 -11.50 -3.77
N TRP A 88 19.94 -11.17 -4.83
CA TRP A 88 18.49 -11.02 -4.76
C TRP A 88 17.77 -12.36 -4.58
N VAL A 89 18.20 -13.41 -5.30
CA VAL A 89 17.63 -14.76 -5.11
C VAL A 89 17.86 -15.24 -3.68
N ASP A 90 19.08 -15.08 -3.16
CA ASP A 90 19.42 -15.43 -1.78
C ASP A 90 18.56 -14.65 -0.76
N GLU A 91 18.27 -13.37 -1.02
CA GLU A 91 17.38 -12.56 -0.17
C GLU A 91 15.91 -13.03 -0.25
N VAL A 92 15.43 -13.43 -1.43
CA VAL A 92 14.09 -13.98 -1.63
C VAL A 92 13.92 -15.32 -0.89
N GLU A 93 14.89 -16.23 -1.00
CA GLU A 93 14.88 -17.50 -0.27
C GLU A 93 14.83 -17.29 1.24
N ARG A 94 15.66 -16.39 1.78
CA ARG A 94 15.64 -16.04 3.21
C ARG A 94 14.33 -15.37 3.62
N THR A 95 13.72 -14.61 2.72
CA THR A 95 12.40 -14.02 2.95
C THR A 95 11.34 -15.11 3.08
N LEU A 96 11.38 -16.17 2.26
CA LEU A 96 10.46 -17.31 2.38
C LEU A 96 10.53 -17.92 3.80
N ASP A 97 11.75 -18.26 4.25
CA ASP A 97 11.98 -18.82 5.59
C ASP A 97 11.45 -17.93 6.72
N ALA A 98 11.60 -16.60 6.57
CA ALA A 98 11.12 -15.63 7.55
C ALA A 98 9.58 -15.50 7.55
N LEU A 99 8.94 -15.66 6.39
CA LEU A 99 7.49 -15.53 6.22
C LEU A 99 6.72 -16.76 6.75
N GLU A 100 7.31 -17.95 6.71
CA GLU A 100 6.69 -19.17 7.29
C GLU A 100 6.34 -19.03 8.78
N GLN A 101 6.94 -18.07 9.48
CA GLN A 101 6.73 -17.83 10.91
C GLN A 101 5.67 -16.76 11.20
N VAL A 102 5.12 -16.08 10.18
CA VAL A 102 4.22 -14.93 10.35
C VAL A 102 2.98 -15.12 9.50
N LEU A 103 1.81 -15.19 10.15
CA LEU A 103 0.52 -15.16 9.46
C LEU A 103 0.29 -13.77 8.84
N MET A 104 -0.06 -13.76 7.56
CA MET A 104 -0.29 -12.55 6.78
C MET A 104 -1.56 -12.68 5.98
N GLY A 105 -2.20 -11.56 5.67
CA GLY A 105 -3.19 -11.59 4.62
C GLY A 105 -3.97 -10.30 4.41
N GLU A 106 -4.99 -10.42 3.56
CA GLU A 106 -5.80 -9.31 3.06
C GLU A 106 -7.29 -9.59 3.28
N ARG A 107 -8.16 -8.62 3.01
CA ARG A 107 -9.61 -8.82 3.00
C ARG A 107 -10.10 -8.69 1.56
N ALA A 108 -10.82 -9.70 1.09
CA ALA A 108 -11.46 -9.67 -0.21
C ALA A 108 -12.98 -9.52 -0.07
N PHE A 109 -13.60 -8.89 -1.07
CA PHE A 109 -15.00 -8.48 -1.03
C PHE A 109 -15.79 -9.07 -2.19
N TRP A 110 -16.98 -9.59 -1.90
CA TRP A 110 -17.89 -10.11 -2.91
C TRP A 110 -19.31 -9.62 -2.70
N LEU A 111 -19.99 -9.31 -3.80
CA LEU A 111 -21.42 -9.05 -3.82
C LEU A 111 -22.12 -10.18 -4.54
N SER A 112 -23.05 -10.85 -3.87
CA SER A 112 -23.87 -11.91 -4.45
C SER A 112 -25.34 -11.51 -4.45
N VAL A 113 -25.99 -11.57 -5.61
CA VAL A 113 -27.39 -11.14 -5.78
C VAL A 113 -28.19 -12.31 -6.36
N PRO A 114 -29.39 -12.61 -5.85
CA PRO A 114 -30.32 -13.53 -6.48
C PRO A 114 -30.94 -12.91 -7.73
N MET A 115 -30.89 -13.64 -8.84
CA MET A 115 -31.51 -13.24 -10.10
C MET A 115 -33.01 -13.55 -10.05
N SER A 116 -33.84 -12.54 -10.29
CA SER A 116 -35.26 -12.74 -10.56
C SER A 116 -35.42 -13.27 -11.98
N SER A 117 -35.95 -14.49 -12.12
CA SER A 117 -36.29 -15.04 -13.44
C SER A 117 -37.24 -14.08 -14.18
N ALA A 118 -36.86 -13.61 -15.37
CA ALA A 118 -37.64 -12.65 -16.19
C ALA A 118 -39.06 -13.14 -16.48
N ASN A 119 -39.27 -14.45 -16.56
CA ASN A 119 -40.57 -15.06 -16.84
C ASN A 119 -41.01 -16.00 -15.71
N ILE A 120 -42.32 -15.96 -15.40
CA ILE A 120 -42.98 -16.89 -14.46
C ILE A 120 -42.78 -18.36 -14.88
N LYS A 121 -42.77 -18.63 -16.20
CA LYS A 121 -42.53 -19.97 -16.76
C LYS A 121 -41.12 -20.47 -16.45
N ASP A 122 -40.10 -19.63 -16.60
CA ASP A 122 -38.70 -20.00 -16.35
C ASP A 122 -38.46 -20.24 -14.85
N ARG A 123 -39.13 -19.48 -13.98
CA ARG A 123 -39.17 -19.72 -12.53
C ARG A 123 -39.78 -21.07 -12.17
N ALA A 124 -40.89 -21.42 -12.82
CA ALA A 124 -41.54 -22.71 -12.59
C ALA A 124 -40.63 -23.87 -13.02
N TRP A 125 -39.97 -23.74 -14.18
CA TRP A 125 -39.01 -24.73 -14.66
C TRP A 125 -37.76 -24.86 -13.77
N SER A 126 -37.23 -23.76 -13.23
CA SER A 126 -36.09 -23.81 -12.31
C SER A 126 -36.46 -24.50 -10.98
N MET A 127 -37.66 -24.26 -10.46
CA MET A 127 -38.19 -24.94 -9.27
C MET A 127 -38.44 -26.44 -9.51
N ILE A 128 -39.03 -26.81 -10.64
CA ILE A 128 -39.24 -28.22 -11.03
C ILE A 128 -37.89 -28.94 -11.14
N ARG A 129 -36.89 -28.33 -11.77
CA ARG A 129 -35.54 -28.91 -11.89
C ARG A 129 -34.86 -29.05 -10.55
N ALA A 130 -34.96 -28.05 -9.68
CA ALA A 130 -34.39 -28.12 -8.34
C ALA A 130 -35.01 -29.27 -7.53
N ALA A 131 -36.32 -29.49 -7.67
CA ALA A 131 -37.01 -30.64 -7.08
C ALA A 131 -36.55 -31.98 -7.68
N ASP A 132 -36.44 -32.09 -9.01
CA ASP A 132 -35.94 -33.29 -9.70
C ASP A 132 -34.50 -33.62 -9.31
N ASN A 133 -33.61 -32.61 -9.30
CA ASN A 133 -32.22 -32.77 -8.86
C ASN A 133 -32.11 -33.18 -7.39
N LYS A 134 -33.03 -32.75 -6.52
CA LYS A 134 -33.08 -33.21 -5.12
C LYS A 134 -33.41 -34.70 -5.02
N VAL A 135 -34.34 -35.20 -5.84
CA VAL A 135 -34.68 -36.64 -5.90
C VAL A 135 -33.52 -37.44 -6.50
N ARG A 136 -32.90 -36.94 -7.58
CA ARG A 136 -31.74 -37.56 -8.22
C ARG A 136 -30.53 -37.67 -7.30
N ASP A 137 -30.26 -36.63 -6.50
CA ASP A 137 -29.19 -36.64 -5.50
C ASP A 137 -29.40 -37.73 -4.43
N ILE A 138 -30.64 -38.06 -4.07
CA ILE A 138 -30.94 -39.16 -3.13
C ILE A 138 -30.62 -40.52 -3.78
N GLY A 139 -30.90 -40.65 -5.08
CA GLY A 139 -30.64 -41.87 -5.86
C GLY A 139 -29.24 -41.96 -6.49
N ALA A 140 -28.33 -41.03 -6.18
CA ALA A 140 -27.01 -40.90 -6.81
C ALA A 140 -27.06 -40.85 -8.37
N LEU A 141 -28.12 -40.26 -8.92
CA LEU A 141 -28.33 -40.11 -10.37
C LEU A 141 -27.70 -38.81 -10.91
N PRO A 142 -27.29 -38.76 -12.19
CA PRO A 142 -26.78 -37.53 -12.82
C PRO A 142 -27.79 -36.38 -12.75
N ARG A 143 -27.30 -35.18 -12.43
CA ARG A 143 -28.10 -33.95 -12.35
C ARG A 143 -28.49 -33.45 -13.73
N VAL A 144 -29.67 -32.85 -13.81
CA VAL A 144 -30.11 -32.10 -14.99
C VAL A 144 -29.51 -30.69 -14.93
N LEU A 145 -28.69 -30.35 -15.92
CA LEU A 145 -28.06 -29.04 -16.06
C LEU A 145 -29.03 -27.98 -16.62
N PRO A 146 -28.78 -26.67 -16.35
CA PRO A 146 -29.54 -25.58 -16.96
C PRO A 146 -29.46 -25.57 -18.49
N ARG A 147 -30.52 -25.10 -19.15
CA ARG A 147 -30.54 -24.93 -20.61
C ARG A 147 -29.75 -23.68 -21.00
N GLU A 148 -29.13 -23.68 -22.18
CA GLU A 148 -28.39 -22.51 -22.69
C GLU A 148 -29.21 -21.21 -22.70
N THR A 149 -30.51 -21.30 -23.00
CA THR A 149 -31.42 -20.15 -22.98
C THR A 149 -31.56 -19.52 -21.59
N GLU A 150 -31.54 -20.35 -20.55
CA GLU A 150 -31.61 -19.90 -19.16
C GLU A 150 -30.29 -19.30 -18.70
N VAL A 151 -29.16 -19.89 -19.13
CA VAL A 151 -27.82 -19.32 -18.91
C VAL A 151 -27.73 -17.95 -19.55
N ALA A 152 -28.15 -17.81 -20.81
CA ALA A 152 -28.13 -16.54 -21.52
C ALA A 152 -29.05 -15.49 -20.87
N ALA A 153 -30.24 -15.89 -20.39
CA ALA A 153 -31.14 -14.99 -19.68
C ALA A 153 -30.55 -14.51 -18.35
N ALA A 154 -29.98 -15.43 -17.56
CA ALA A 154 -29.33 -15.11 -16.29
C ALA A 154 -28.09 -14.21 -16.51
N ARG A 155 -27.29 -14.48 -17.55
CA ARG A 155 -26.12 -13.66 -17.90
C ARG A 155 -26.52 -12.23 -18.29
N ARG A 156 -27.61 -12.03 -19.04
CA ARG A 156 -28.12 -10.69 -19.35
C ARG A 156 -28.52 -9.91 -18.10
N MET A 157 -29.27 -10.53 -17.18
CA MET A 157 -29.66 -9.89 -15.92
C MET A 157 -28.45 -9.56 -15.05
N ALA A 158 -27.48 -10.47 -15.00
CA ALA A 158 -26.26 -10.25 -14.25
C ALA A 158 -25.47 -9.06 -14.83
N ASN A 159 -25.38 -8.94 -16.16
CA ASN A 159 -24.78 -7.77 -16.80
C ASN A 159 -25.54 -6.47 -16.47
N GLU A 160 -26.88 -6.47 -16.49
CA GLU A 160 -27.68 -5.30 -16.11
C GLU A 160 -27.45 -4.86 -14.66
N ILE A 161 -27.20 -5.81 -13.75
CA ILE A 161 -26.85 -5.49 -12.35
C ILE A 161 -25.42 -4.98 -12.25
N ALA A 162 -24.48 -5.60 -12.98
CA ALA A 162 -23.09 -5.15 -13.01
C ALA A 162 -22.95 -3.70 -13.50
N GLU A 163 -23.73 -3.30 -14.51
CA GLU A 163 -23.79 -1.92 -15.01
C GLU A 163 -24.33 -0.91 -13.98
N ARG A 164 -25.08 -1.36 -12.98
CA ARG A 164 -25.59 -0.51 -11.89
C ARG A 164 -24.63 -0.40 -10.71
N ILE A 165 -23.69 -1.33 -10.57
CA ILE A 165 -22.67 -1.23 -9.52
C ILE A 165 -21.79 -0.01 -9.85
N PRO A 166 -21.59 0.93 -8.91
CA PRO A 166 -20.75 2.10 -9.18
C PRO A 166 -19.35 1.68 -9.67
N ALA A 167 -18.90 2.26 -10.79
CA ALA A 167 -17.67 1.88 -11.48
C ALA A 167 -16.41 1.93 -10.59
N ILE A 168 -16.42 2.76 -9.55
CA ILE A 168 -15.33 2.89 -8.58
C ILE A 168 -15.02 1.58 -7.82
N PHE A 169 -15.99 0.67 -7.69
CA PHE A 169 -15.79 -0.64 -7.07
C PHE A 169 -15.26 -1.71 -8.04
N GLU A 170 -15.00 -1.35 -9.31
CA GLU A 170 -14.42 -2.21 -10.35
C GLU A 170 -14.96 -3.65 -10.29
N ALA A 171 -16.28 -3.79 -10.30
CA ALA A 171 -16.94 -5.09 -10.11
C ALA A 171 -16.57 -6.06 -11.24
N THR A 172 -15.93 -7.17 -10.89
CA THR A 172 -15.55 -8.21 -11.84
C THR A 172 -16.37 -9.48 -11.59
N PRO A 173 -16.82 -10.18 -12.65
CA PRO A 173 -17.46 -11.49 -12.50
C PRO A 173 -16.60 -12.46 -11.70
N ALA A 174 -17.12 -13.00 -10.59
CA ALA A 174 -16.39 -13.98 -9.79
C ALA A 174 -16.29 -15.32 -10.54
N THR A 175 -15.14 -15.97 -10.47
CA THR A 175 -14.93 -17.30 -11.07
C THR A 175 -15.60 -18.40 -10.24
N PRO A 176 -15.84 -19.59 -10.82
CA PRO A 176 -16.25 -20.75 -10.04
C PRO A 176 -15.24 -21.11 -8.93
N ALA A 177 -13.94 -20.91 -9.18
CA ALA A 177 -12.87 -21.14 -8.20
C ALA A 177 -13.03 -20.21 -6.99
N GLU A 178 -13.37 -18.94 -7.18
CA GLU A 178 -13.66 -18.01 -6.07
C GLU A 178 -14.90 -18.44 -5.27
N ASN A 179 -15.96 -18.92 -5.93
CA ASN A 179 -17.13 -19.44 -5.20
C ASN A 179 -16.77 -20.68 -4.36
N ILE A 180 -15.93 -21.58 -4.91
CA ILE A 180 -15.40 -22.73 -4.17
C ILE A 180 -14.56 -22.27 -2.98
N TRP A 181 -13.66 -21.30 -3.20
CA TRP A 181 -12.83 -20.72 -2.15
C TRP A 181 -13.70 -20.12 -1.04
N ILE A 182 -14.73 -19.33 -1.35
CA ILE A 182 -15.68 -18.80 -0.35
C ILE A 182 -16.28 -19.94 0.49
N ALA A 183 -16.74 -21.01 -0.16
CA ALA A 183 -17.36 -22.14 0.52
C ALA A 183 -16.39 -22.89 1.43
N LEU A 184 -15.12 -23.03 1.02
CA LEU A 184 -14.07 -23.71 1.80
C LEU A 184 -13.57 -22.84 2.96
N HIS A 185 -13.27 -21.57 2.70
CA HIS A 185 -12.88 -20.57 3.69
C HIS A 185 -13.85 -20.53 4.88
N ASN A 186 -15.15 -20.49 4.59
CA ASN A 186 -16.18 -20.52 5.63
C ASN A 186 -16.14 -21.79 6.51
N GLN A 187 -15.65 -22.92 5.99
CA GLN A 187 -15.48 -24.17 6.73
C GLN A 187 -14.18 -24.22 7.54
N GLN A 188 -13.17 -23.44 7.14
CA GLN A 188 -11.79 -23.54 7.59
C GLN A 188 -11.32 -22.35 8.45
N ARG A 189 -12.17 -21.33 8.65
CA ARG A 189 -11.87 -20.15 9.48
C ARG A 189 -11.07 -20.47 10.74
N GLY A 190 -10.00 -19.71 10.97
CA GLY A 190 -9.21 -19.80 12.19
C GLY A 190 -8.29 -21.02 12.28
N LEU A 191 -8.22 -21.86 11.23
CA LEU A 191 -7.25 -22.95 11.11
C LEU A 191 -5.97 -22.54 10.37
N ALA A 192 -5.95 -21.36 9.72
CA ALA A 192 -4.82 -20.88 8.89
C ALA A 192 -4.38 -21.88 7.80
N VAL A 193 -5.35 -22.59 7.23
CA VAL A 193 -5.17 -23.54 6.11
C VAL A 193 -5.72 -22.99 4.80
N ASP A 194 -6.28 -21.78 4.81
CA ASP A 194 -6.87 -21.15 3.65
C ASP A 194 -5.76 -20.67 2.71
N GLY A 195 -5.86 -20.99 1.42
CA GLY A 195 -4.97 -20.45 0.41
C GLY A 195 -5.32 -19.01 0.03
N SER A 196 -4.42 -18.35 -0.70
CA SER A 196 -4.69 -17.01 -1.23
C SER A 196 -5.92 -16.98 -2.14
N VAL A 197 -6.62 -15.84 -2.16
CA VAL A 197 -7.81 -15.68 -3.01
C VAL A 197 -7.41 -15.92 -4.46
N PRO A 198 -8.12 -16.79 -5.22
CA PRO A 198 -7.85 -16.99 -6.63
C PRO A 198 -7.83 -15.66 -7.38
N LEU A 199 -6.84 -15.46 -8.25
CA LEU A 199 -6.79 -14.27 -9.09
C LEU A 199 -7.98 -14.27 -10.05
N PRO A 200 -8.67 -13.13 -10.26
CA PRO A 200 -9.60 -12.99 -11.36
C PRO A 200 -8.79 -13.22 -12.63
N SER A 201 -9.11 -14.24 -13.43
CA SER A 201 -8.34 -14.58 -14.64
C SER A 201 -8.12 -13.33 -15.49
N ALA A 202 -6.88 -12.84 -15.51
CA ALA A 202 -6.42 -11.99 -16.59
C ALA A 202 -6.49 -12.83 -17.86
N ALA A 203 -7.20 -12.31 -18.86
CA ALA A 203 -7.26 -12.73 -20.26
C ALA A 203 -6.67 -14.12 -20.60
N LYS A 204 -7.54 -15.11 -20.82
CA LYS A 204 -7.61 -16.05 -21.97
C LYS A 204 -6.36 -16.56 -22.73
N GLU A 205 -5.12 -16.22 -22.42
CA GLU A 205 -3.96 -16.57 -23.25
C GLU A 205 -3.36 -17.94 -22.88
N ASP A 206 -3.33 -18.31 -21.59
CA ASP A 206 -2.78 -19.60 -21.15
C ASP A 206 -3.81 -20.73 -20.98
N ALA A 207 -5.10 -20.45 -21.23
CA ALA A 207 -6.15 -21.48 -21.26
C ALA A 207 -6.07 -22.40 -22.49
N SER A 208 -5.16 -22.13 -23.43
CA SER A 208 -5.02 -22.89 -24.68
C SER A 208 -4.28 -24.23 -24.54
N LEU A 209 -3.70 -24.53 -23.38
CA LEU A 209 -2.93 -25.77 -23.17
C LEU A 209 -3.70 -26.90 -22.45
N PHE A 210 -4.91 -26.63 -21.94
CA PHE A 210 -5.77 -27.64 -21.31
C PHE A 210 -7.25 -27.61 -21.76
N GLU A 211 -7.64 -26.75 -22.69
CA GLU A 211 -8.98 -26.79 -23.30
C GLU A 211 -9.11 -27.94 -24.31
N THR A 212 -9.17 -29.17 -23.78
CA THR A 212 -9.93 -30.25 -24.42
C THR A 212 -11.33 -30.26 -23.81
N ASP A 213 -12.24 -29.52 -24.45
CA ASP A 213 -13.61 -29.95 -24.76
C ASP A 213 -14.52 -30.53 -23.63
N LEU A 214 -14.36 -30.14 -22.35
CA LEU A 214 -15.15 -30.73 -21.27
C LEU A 214 -15.78 -29.71 -20.30
N THR A 215 -17.03 -29.37 -20.63
CA THR A 215 -18.14 -28.85 -19.80
C THR A 215 -18.22 -27.33 -19.55
N GLN A 216 -19.23 -26.70 -20.17
CA GLN A 216 -19.75 -25.36 -19.89
C GLN A 216 -20.09 -25.10 -18.40
N PHE A 217 -20.19 -26.16 -17.58
CA PHE A 217 -20.62 -26.11 -16.20
C PHE A 217 -19.64 -26.83 -15.28
N GLN A 218 -19.23 -26.15 -14.20
CA GLN A 218 -18.52 -26.77 -13.10
C GLN A 218 -19.51 -27.27 -12.04
N LEU A 219 -19.40 -28.54 -11.68
CA LEU A 219 -20.21 -29.15 -10.62
C LEU A 219 -19.61 -28.84 -9.24
N PRO A 220 -20.43 -28.76 -8.18
CA PRO A 220 -19.97 -28.40 -6.82
C PRO A 220 -19.22 -29.54 -6.12
N ALA A 221 -18.59 -30.47 -6.85
CA ALA A 221 -17.80 -31.55 -6.24
C ALA A 221 -16.62 -30.99 -5.43
N GLY A 222 -16.08 -29.84 -5.82
CA GLY A 222 -15.08 -29.09 -5.06
C GLY A 222 -15.62 -28.39 -3.80
N MET A 223 -16.94 -28.38 -3.58
CA MET A 223 -17.60 -27.83 -2.40
C MET A 223 -18.24 -28.98 -1.58
N PRO A 224 -17.48 -29.70 -0.76
CA PRO A 224 -18.00 -30.79 0.03
C PRO A 224 -18.85 -30.26 1.19
N ASN A 225 -19.91 -30.98 1.58
CA ASN A 225 -20.75 -30.54 2.69
C ASN A 225 -19.94 -30.60 4.00
N PRO A 226 -19.90 -29.49 4.78
CA PRO A 226 -19.29 -29.53 6.09
C PRO A 226 -20.13 -30.37 7.06
N TRP A 227 -19.47 -30.90 8.08
CA TRP A 227 -20.17 -31.37 9.27
C TRP A 227 -20.26 -30.22 10.29
N LEU A 228 -21.49 -29.80 10.56
CA LEU A 228 -21.81 -28.72 11.49
C LEU A 228 -22.35 -29.33 12.79
N ASP A 229 -21.76 -28.96 13.91
CA ASP A 229 -22.12 -29.43 15.24
C ASP A 229 -22.29 -28.23 16.19
N GLU A 230 -23.53 -27.75 16.32
CA GLU A 230 -23.84 -26.59 17.15
C GLU A 230 -23.64 -26.90 18.63
N GLY A 231 -22.80 -26.08 19.26
CA GLY A 231 -22.34 -26.25 20.62
C GLY A 231 -21.40 -27.44 20.80
N GLY A 232 -20.82 -28.03 19.75
CA GLY A 232 -19.82 -29.10 19.85
C GLY A 232 -20.32 -30.29 20.67
N GLN A 233 -21.52 -30.82 20.37
CA GLN A 233 -22.10 -31.95 21.09
C GLN A 233 -21.25 -33.21 20.94
N SER A 234 -20.55 -33.35 19.82
CA SER A 234 -19.58 -34.44 19.57
C SER A 234 -18.37 -34.40 20.50
N ASP A 235 -18.03 -33.25 21.08
CA ASP A 235 -16.91 -33.09 22.02
C ASP A 235 -17.28 -33.44 23.47
N LEU A 236 -18.55 -33.76 23.74
CA LEU A 236 -18.98 -34.15 25.08
C LEU A 236 -18.47 -35.55 25.43
N ALA A 237 -17.89 -35.68 26.62
CA ALA A 237 -17.64 -36.99 27.20
C ALA A 237 -18.97 -37.72 27.47
N LYS A 238 -18.96 -39.05 27.35
CA LYS A 238 -20.16 -39.87 27.62
C LYS A 238 -20.70 -39.57 29.03
N GLY A 239 -21.98 -39.20 29.11
CA GLY A 239 -22.68 -38.88 30.36
C GLY A 239 -22.60 -37.43 30.81
N GLN A 240 -21.88 -36.56 30.09
CA GLN A 240 -21.84 -35.12 30.40
C GLN A 240 -23.15 -34.42 29.95
N GLN A 241 -23.72 -33.58 30.82
CA GLN A 241 -24.91 -32.80 30.51
C GLN A 241 -24.61 -31.69 29.49
N PHE A 242 -25.42 -31.58 28.44
CA PHE A 242 -25.35 -30.48 27.48
C PHE A 242 -25.86 -29.18 28.13
N LEU A 243 -25.00 -28.16 28.19
CA LEU A 243 -25.30 -26.84 28.75
C LEU A 243 -25.22 -25.78 27.64
N PRO A 244 -26.33 -25.50 26.93
CA PRO A 244 -26.34 -24.64 25.74
C PRO A 244 -25.71 -23.26 25.97
N PHE A 245 -26.02 -22.61 27.09
CA PHE A 245 -25.51 -21.26 27.40
C PHE A 245 -23.99 -21.16 27.51
N LYS A 246 -23.30 -22.27 27.83
CA LYS A 246 -21.84 -22.32 27.92
C LYS A 246 -21.19 -22.63 26.57
N ARG A 247 -21.96 -23.06 25.57
CA ARG A 247 -21.49 -23.58 24.28
C ARG A 247 -22.08 -22.79 23.10
N LYS A 248 -22.06 -21.46 23.19
CA LYS A 248 -22.42 -20.54 22.10
C LYS A 248 -21.31 -20.48 21.04
N TYR A 249 -21.13 -21.57 20.31
CA TYR A 249 -20.20 -21.72 19.20
C TYR A 249 -20.71 -22.80 18.24
N LEU A 250 -20.17 -22.83 17.04
CA LEU A 250 -20.38 -23.85 16.03
C LEU A 250 -19.06 -24.58 15.77
N LYS A 251 -19.05 -25.90 15.92
CA LYS A 251 -17.94 -26.72 15.44
C LYS A 251 -18.19 -27.06 13.97
N VAL A 252 -17.21 -26.75 13.12
CA VAL A 252 -17.26 -26.95 11.68
C VAL A 252 -16.11 -27.86 11.28
N GLN A 253 -16.43 -29.05 10.77
CA GLN A 253 -15.45 -29.97 10.21
C GLN A 253 -15.54 -29.92 8.69
N SER A 254 -14.46 -29.46 8.06
CA SER A 254 -14.26 -29.57 6.61
C SER A 254 -13.73 -30.95 6.26
N PRO A 255 -14.19 -31.59 5.17
CA PRO A 255 -13.55 -32.80 4.63
C PRO A 255 -12.13 -32.57 4.07
N TYR A 256 -11.70 -31.32 3.91
CA TYR A 256 -10.35 -30.95 3.46
C TYR A 256 -9.44 -30.42 4.58
N ALA A 257 -9.89 -30.45 5.83
CA ALA A 257 -9.07 -30.08 6.98
C ALA A 257 -9.02 -31.24 7.97
N ASP A 258 -7.85 -31.52 8.53
CA ASP A 258 -7.68 -32.54 9.56
C ASP A 258 -8.29 -32.08 10.90
N GLU A 259 -8.23 -30.77 11.18
CA GLU A 259 -8.73 -30.16 12.41
C GLU A 259 -10.13 -29.53 12.22
N ALA A 260 -10.87 -29.42 13.32
CA ALA A 260 -12.17 -28.76 13.34
C ALA A 260 -12.03 -27.27 13.62
N SER A 261 -12.73 -26.43 12.86
CA SER A 261 -12.85 -25.00 13.10
C SER A 261 -13.95 -24.73 14.13
N TYR A 262 -13.64 -24.03 15.21
CA TYR A 262 -14.64 -23.54 16.17
C TYR A 262 -14.96 -22.09 15.87
N GLN A 263 -16.22 -21.81 15.54
CA GLN A 263 -16.66 -20.49 15.07
C GLN A 263 -17.72 -19.90 16.00
N VAL A 264 -17.71 -18.59 16.19
CA VAL A 264 -18.78 -17.87 16.89
C VAL A 264 -19.30 -16.77 15.98
N LEU A 265 -20.60 -16.81 15.75
CA LEU A 265 -21.30 -15.94 14.82
C LEU A 265 -22.19 -14.99 15.62
N GLN A 266 -21.97 -13.70 15.42
CA GLN A 266 -22.62 -12.63 16.15
C GLN A 266 -23.31 -11.68 15.18
N ALA A 267 -24.56 -11.32 15.46
CA ALA A 267 -25.28 -10.32 14.69
C ALA A 267 -25.35 -8.99 15.45
N ILE A 268 -25.35 -7.87 14.74
CA ILE A 268 -25.71 -6.58 15.34
C ILE A 268 -27.21 -6.58 15.61
N VAL A 269 -27.59 -6.42 16.88
CA VAL A 269 -29.01 -6.37 17.31
C VAL A 269 -29.48 -4.97 17.68
N THR A 270 -28.55 -4.05 17.99
CA THR A 270 -28.85 -2.66 18.33
C THR A 270 -27.63 -1.78 18.08
N GLY A 271 -27.85 -0.54 17.66
CA GLY A 271 -26.82 0.49 17.51
C GLY A 271 -27.07 1.75 18.36
N PRO A 272 -26.21 2.77 18.26
CA PRO A 272 -26.28 3.97 19.09
C PRO A 272 -27.58 4.77 18.86
N LYS A 273 -28.37 4.99 19.91
CA LYS A 273 -29.65 5.73 19.84
C LYS A 273 -29.49 7.19 19.43
N ALA A 274 -28.39 7.84 19.83
CA ALA A 274 -28.12 9.25 19.54
C ALA A 274 -27.48 9.49 18.15
N GLY A 275 -27.38 8.44 17.32
CA GLY A 275 -26.59 8.44 16.09
C GLY A 275 -25.08 8.46 16.39
N TRP A 276 -24.27 8.53 15.33
CA TRP A 276 -22.81 8.54 15.43
C TRP A 276 -22.17 9.53 14.46
N ARG A 277 -20.96 10.00 14.80
CA ARG A 277 -20.21 10.93 13.95
C ARG A 277 -19.73 10.21 12.69
N THR A 278 -20.07 10.76 11.54
CA THR A 278 -19.54 10.29 10.25
C THR A 278 -18.98 11.46 9.45
N PRO A 279 -17.74 11.40 8.94
CA PRO A 279 -16.68 10.42 9.20
C PRO A 279 -16.23 10.31 10.66
N GLY A 280 -15.66 9.17 11.06
CA GLY A 280 -15.04 8.95 12.37
C GLY A 280 -15.47 7.69 13.10
N VAL A 281 -16.65 7.14 12.79
CA VAL A 281 -17.15 5.86 13.32
C VAL A 281 -17.57 4.98 12.15
N GLU A 282 -16.59 4.40 11.45
CA GLU A 282 -16.82 3.44 10.37
C GLU A 282 -17.03 2.02 10.96
N TRP A 283 -18.23 1.76 11.45
CA TRP A 283 -18.54 0.62 12.32
C TRP A 283 -18.48 -0.77 11.65
N ILE A 284 -18.47 -0.90 10.32
CA ILE A 284 -18.23 -2.21 9.66
C ILE A 284 -16.74 -2.41 9.44
N SER A 285 -16.05 -1.44 8.83
CA SER A 285 -14.60 -1.55 8.57
C SER A 285 -13.74 -1.51 9.84
N ALA A 286 -14.31 -1.09 10.98
CA ALA A 286 -13.64 -1.13 12.28
C ALA A 286 -13.10 -2.52 12.66
N VAL A 287 -13.68 -3.61 12.12
CA VAL A 287 -13.16 -4.96 12.34
C VAL A 287 -11.71 -5.14 11.89
N ASP A 288 -11.27 -4.37 10.88
CA ASP A 288 -9.91 -4.47 10.35
C ASP A 288 -8.87 -3.92 11.32
N ASN A 289 -9.27 -3.09 12.30
CA ASN A 289 -8.39 -2.58 13.35
C ASN A 289 -8.09 -3.61 14.45
N LEU A 290 -8.75 -4.76 14.42
CA LEU A 290 -8.57 -5.81 15.43
C LEU A 290 -7.38 -6.72 15.06
N PRO A 291 -6.60 -7.20 16.05
CA PRO A 291 -5.47 -8.08 15.82
C PRO A 291 -5.90 -9.55 15.58
N MET A 292 -7.11 -9.77 15.09
CA MET A 292 -7.70 -11.08 14.86
C MET A 292 -8.61 -11.05 13.64
N ASP A 293 -8.79 -12.19 13.01
CA ASP A 293 -9.63 -12.29 11.83
C ASP A 293 -11.10 -12.29 12.18
N VAL A 294 -11.80 -11.37 11.52
CA VAL A 294 -13.25 -11.20 11.62
C VAL A 294 -13.79 -11.15 10.21
N ASP A 295 -14.48 -12.21 9.80
CA ASP A 295 -15.26 -12.16 8.57
C ASP A 295 -16.58 -11.45 8.83
N PHE A 296 -17.13 -10.82 7.80
CA PHE A 296 -18.48 -10.28 7.89
C PHE A 296 -19.34 -10.59 6.66
N ALA A 297 -20.65 -10.60 6.89
CA ALA A 297 -21.68 -10.68 5.88
C ALA A 297 -22.79 -9.68 6.17
N LEU A 298 -23.23 -8.96 5.14
CA LEU A 298 -24.43 -8.13 5.19
C LEU A 298 -25.51 -8.81 4.36
N ARG A 299 -26.55 -9.30 5.03
CA ARG A 299 -27.78 -9.77 4.37
C ARG A 299 -28.71 -8.59 4.19
N LEU A 300 -28.85 -8.15 2.94
CA LEU A 300 -29.57 -6.95 2.57
C LEU A 300 -30.92 -7.29 1.97
N GLN A 301 -31.92 -6.50 2.31
CA GLN A 301 -33.17 -6.36 1.57
C GLN A 301 -33.40 -4.87 1.34
N ILE A 302 -33.23 -4.43 0.09
CA ILE A 302 -33.29 -3.02 -0.30
C ILE A 302 -34.63 -2.70 -0.97
N SER A 303 -35.32 -1.68 -0.44
CA SER A 303 -36.60 -1.19 -0.96
C SER A 303 -36.54 0.30 -1.31
N PRO A 304 -36.99 0.73 -2.50
CA PRO A 304 -37.03 2.14 -2.87
C PRO A 304 -37.93 2.96 -1.92
N ALA A 305 -37.53 4.20 -1.60
CA ALA A 305 -38.31 5.08 -0.72
C ALA A 305 -39.77 5.23 -1.16
N ALA A 306 -40.06 5.29 -2.47
CA ALA A 306 -41.42 5.38 -3.00
C ALA A 306 -42.31 4.17 -2.64
N GLU A 307 -41.73 2.96 -2.58
CA GLU A 307 -42.43 1.74 -2.17
C GLU A 307 -42.65 1.73 -0.65
N VAL A 308 -41.62 2.09 0.10
CA VAL A 308 -41.66 2.19 1.57
C VAL A 308 -42.71 3.21 2.01
N ARG A 309 -42.77 4.39 1.39
CA ARG A 309 -43.80 5.41 1.63
C ARG A 309 -45.21 4.85 1.44
N LYS A 310 -45.44 4.08 0.37
CA LYS A 310 -46.75 3.45 0.12
C LYS A 310 -47.08 2.40 1.17
N ARG A 311 -46.08 1.61 1.61
CA ARG A 311 -46.24 0.60 2.67
C ARG A 311 -46.52 1.25 4.02
N ASN A 312 -45.75 2.26 4.40
CA ASN A 312 -45.91 3.00 5.67
C ASN A 312 -47.25 3.71 5.71
N LYS A 313 -47.67 4.38 4.63
CA LYS A 313 -49.00 5.00 4.55
C LYS A 313 -50.13 4.00 4.76
N ARG A 314 -50.07 2.83 4.10
CA ARG A 314 -51.07 1.77 4.30
C ARG A 314 -51.08 1.24 5.74
N ALA A 315 -49.90 1.12 6.36
CA ALA A 315 -49.79 0.69 7.75
C ALA A 315 -50.34 1.75 8.71
N GLU A 316 -50.06 3.05 8.48
CA GLU A 316 -50.63 4.16 9.24
C GLU A 316 -52.16 4.23 9.12
N ASP A 317 -52.70 4.09 7.90
CA ASP A 317 -54.14 4.09 7.66
C ASP A 317 -54.80 2.89 8.38
N ALA A 318 -54.19 1.70 8.32
CA ALA A 318 -54.67 0.52 9.04
C ALA A 318 -54.58 0.67 10.58
N LEU A 319 -53.55 1.33 11.10
CA LEU A 319 -53.41 1.63 12.53
C LEU A 319 -54.45 2.65 12.98
N LYS A 320 -54.73 3.69 12.18
CA LYS A 320 -55.80 4.66 12.47
C LYS A 320 -57.18 3.99 12.46
N ASP A 321 -57.42 3.07 11.53
CA ASP A 321 -58.64 2.26 11.49
C ASP A 321 -58.77 1.37 12.73
N GLN A 322 -57.68 0.76 13.22
CA GLN A 322 -57.68 -0.01 14.47
C GLN A 322 -57.89 0.88 15.71
N TYR A 323 -57.27 2.07 15.74
CA TYR A 323 -57.41 3.03 16.84
C TYR A 323 -58.84 3.58 16.93
N SER A 324 -59.46 3.91 15.79
CA SER A 324 -60.87 4.32 15.72
C SER A 324 -61.85 3.21 16.13
N GLN A 325 -61.45 1.94 16.03
CA GLN A 325 -62.21 0.78 16.53
C GLN A 325 -61.96 0.48 18.03
N GLN A 326 -60.94 1.09 18.65
CA GLN A 326 -60.55 0.88 20.05
C GLN A 326 -60.90 2.03 21.00
N GLU A 327 -61.59 3.09 20.55
CA GLU A 327 -62.07 4.21 21.38
C GLU A 327 -63.00 3.82 22.57
N GLY A 328 -63.25 2.52 22.81
CA GLY A 328 -64.04 2.01 23.93
C GLY A 328 -63.29 1.61 25.20
N THR A 329 -61.95 1.57 25.26
CA THR A 329 -61.26 1.11 26.49
C THR A 329 -59.93 1.80 26.72
N ASN A 330 -59.94 2.80 27.61
CA ASN A 330 -58.73 3.43 28.14
C ASN A 330 -57.98 2.48 29.06
N SER A 331 -56.69 2.27 28.79
CA SER A 331 -55.71 2.08 29.85
C SER A 331 -54.48 2.92 29.57
N ILE A 332 -54.40 4.04 30.30
CA ILE A 332 -53.23 4.89 30.48
C ILE A 332 -52.47 4.26 31.65
N THR A 333 -51.28 3.70 31.42
CA THR A 333 -50.21 3.65 32.43
C THR A 333 -48.91 3.12 31.81
N GLY A 334 -47.89 3.99 31.71
CA GLY A 334 -46.47 3.58 31.82
C GLY A 334 -45.60 3.47 30.57
N THR A 335 -45.60 4.43 29.62
CA THR A 335 -44.65 4.43 28.48
C THR A 335 -44.32 5.83 27.90
N GLY A 336 -44.51 6.92 28.64
CA GLY A 336 -44.42 8.29 28.10
C GLY A 336 -43.06 8.69 27.50
N ASN A 337 -41.94 8.30 28.13
CA ASN A 337 -40.60 8.62 27.62
C ASN A 337 -40.15 7.68 26.49
N ASP A 338 -40.43 6.37 26.57
CA ASP A 338 -40.07 5.41 25.52
C ASP A 338 -40.84 5.65 24.22
N LEU A 339 -42.11 6.06 24.30
CA LEU A 339 -42.91 6.45 23.14
C LEU A 339 -42.39 7.74 22.49
N ALA A 340 -41.91 8.70 23.28
CA ALA A 340 -41.31 9.94 22.77
C ALA A 340 -40.00 9.64 22.04
N GLU A 341 -39.11 8.79 22.60
CA GLU A 341 -37.87 8.35 21.95
C GLU A 341 -38.15 7.58 20.64
N VAL A 342 -39.11 6.65 20.65
CA VAL A 342 -39.50 5.90 19.45
C VAL A 342 -40.07 6.84 18.37
N ALA A 343 -40.88 7.83 18.78
CA ALA A 343 -41.41 8.82 17.85
C ALA A 343 -40.30 9.71 17.26
N GLU A 344 -39.32 10.14 18.05
CA GLU A 344 -38.16 10.90 17.55
C GLU A 344 -37.30 10.06 16.59
N ALA A 345 -37.02 8.80 16.92
CA ALA A 345 -36.27 7.89 16.04
C ALA A 345 -37.00 7.64 14.71
N LEU A 346 -38.32 7.43 14.75
CA LEU A 346 -39.15 7.28 13.54
C LEU A 346 -39.19 8.57 12.71
N LYS A 347 -39.25 9.73 13.37
CA LYS A 347 -39.19 11.03 12.69
C LYS A 347 -37.84 11.22 11.99
N ALA A 348 -36.73 10.95 12.68
CA ALA A 348 -35.39 11.02 12.10
C ALA A 348 -35.22 10.05 10.93
N TYR A 349 -35.72 8.82 11.05
CA TYR A 349 -35.74 7.84 9.96
C TYR A 349 -36.55 8.35 8.74
N HIS A 350 -37.75 8.88 8.97
CA HIS A 350 -38.57 9.46 7.90
C HIS A 350 -37.90 10.68 7.24
N GLU A 351 -37.26 11.56 8.03
CA GLU A 351 -36.50 12.70 7.51
C GLU A 351 -35.32 12.24 6.64
N SER A 352 -34.56 11.25 7.14
CA SER A 352 -33.43 10.62 6.44
C SER A 352 -33.88 9.98 5.12
N LEU A 353 -34.96 9.19 5.13
CA LEU A 353 -35.53 8.55 3.95
C LEU A 353 -36.13 9.55 2.94
N ASN A 354 -36.60 10.70 3.42
CA ASN A 354 -37.18 11.75 2.57
C ASN A 354 -36.17 12.80 2.10
N HIS A 355 -34.90 12.67 2.51
CA HIS A 355 -33.84 13.59 2.11
C HIS A 355 -33.57 13.57 0.59
N SER A 356 -33.83 12.44 -0.09
CA SER A 356 -33.68 12.30 -1.54
C SER A 356 -34.69 11.31 -2.10
N ASP A 357 -35.18 11.56 -3.32
CA ASP A 357 -36.02 10.59 -4.04
C ASP A 357 -35.26 9.33 -4.47
N LYS A 358 -33.92 9.39 -4.49
CA LYS A 358 -33.06 8.23 -4.75
C LYS A 358 -32.79 7.39 -3.49
N GLU A 359 -33.22 7.84 -2.32
CA GLU A 359 -32.95 7.15 -1.07
C GLU A 359 -33.69 5.81 -1.01
N VAL A 360 -33.13 4.89 -0.22
CA VAL A 360 -33.66 3.52 -0.06
C VAL A 360 -33.76 3.17 1.41
N GLU A 361 -34.75 2.35 1.75
CA GLU A 361 -34.73 1.58 3.01
C GLU A 361 -33.83 0.37 2.80
N ALA A 362 -32.89 0.18 3.73
CA ALA A 362 -32.06 -1.00 3.85
C ALA A 362 -32.47 -1.77 5.10
N GLN A 363 -33.02 -2.96 4.92
CA GLN A 363 -33.12 -3.94 5.99
C GLN A 363 -31.87 -4.81 5.94
N VAL A 364 -31.06 -4.77 7.00
CA VAL A 364 -29.73 -5.36 7.00
C VAL A 364 -29.50 -6.20 8.25
N THR A 365 -29.12 -7.46 8.05
CA THR A 365 -28.54 -8.29 9.10
C THR A 365 -27.04 -8.33 8.90
N VAL A 366 -26.31 -7.68 9.81
CA VAL A 366 -24.83 -7.69 9.82
C VAL A 366 -24.38 -8.82 10.71
N ILE A 367 -23.66 -9.77 10.13
CA ILE A 367 -23.15 -10.96 10.79
C ILE A 367 -21.63 -10.87 10.80
N PHE A 368 -21.02 -11.00 11.97
CA PHE A 368 -19.59 -11.17 12.15
C PHE A 368 -19.29 -12.62 12.53
N ALA A 369 -18.23 -13.18 11.96
CA ALA A 369 -17.74 -14.51 12.30
C ALA A 369 -16.28 -14.43 12.75
N VAL A 370 -16.02 -14.96 13.93
CA VAL A 370 -14.68 -15.19 14.46
C VAL A 370 -14.49 -16.67 14.70
N ALA A 371 -13.25 -17.14 14.61
CA ALA A 371 -12.95 -18.55 14.76
C ALA A 371 -11.62 -18.80 15.48
N GLY A 372 -11.42 -20.03 15.94
CA GLY A 372 -10.18 -20.54 16.50
C GLY A 372 -10.10 -22.06 16.42
N THR A 373 -8.96 -22.60 16.81
CA THR A 373 -8.69 -24.06 16.82
C THR A 373 -9.34 -24.75 18.02
N THR A 374 -9.80 -23.97 19.01
CA THR A 374 -10.51 -24.46 20.21
C THR A 374 -11.76 -23.65 20.51
N PRO A 375 -12.76 -24.23 21.20
CA PRO A 375 -13.94 -23.49 21.67
C PRO A 375 -13.60 -22.27 22.55
N GLU A 376 -12.59 -22.41 23.40
CA GLU A 376 -12.13 -21.37 24.32
C GLU A 376 -11.58 -20.16 23.57
N GLU A 377 -10.76 -20.41 22.56
CA GLU A 377 -10.19 -19.37 21.70
C GLU A 377 -11.27 -18.64 20.90
N ALA A 378 -12.16 -19.38 20.24
CA ALA A 378 -13.26 -18.79 19.46
C ALA A 378 -14.15 -17.88 20.32
N LYS A 379 -14.49 -18.34 21.53
CA LYS A 379 -15.28 -17.55 22.50
C LYS A 379 -14.50 -16.38 23.10
N LEU A 380 -13.18 -16.46 23.22
CA LEU A 380 -12.37 -15.32 23.64
C LEU A 380 -12.39 -14.22 22.57
N ARG A 381 -12.11 -14.58 21.32
CA ARG A 381 -12.17 -13.66 20.17
C ARG A 381 -13.55 -13.02 20.03
N ALA A 382 -14.62 -13.78 20.19
CA ALA A 382 -16.00 -13.26 20.14
C ALA A 382 -16.32 -12.26 21.27
N ARG A 383 -15.75 -12.46 22.46
CA ARG A 383 -15.88 -11.50 23.56
C ARG A 383 -15.12 -10.22 23.27
N VAL A 384 -13.88 -10.32 22.78
CA VAL A 384 -13.08 -9.15 22.37
C VAL A 384 -13.83 -8.33 21.31
N LEU A 385 -14.41 -8.99 20.31
CA LEU A 385 -15.23 -8.33 19.30
C LEU A 385 -16.45 -7.63 19.93
N ALA A 386 -17.22 -8.33 20.75
CA ALA A 386 -18.40 -7.76 21.41
C ALA A 386 -18.07 -6.58 22.31
N ASP A 387 -16.98 -6.66 23.08
CA ASP A 387 -16.54 -5.58 23.98
C ASP A 387 -16.11 -4.34 23.19
N GLN A 388 -15.46 -4.50 22.03
CA GLN A 388 -15.10 -3.39 21.15
C GLN A 388 -16.33 -2.70 20.56
N TYR A 389 -17.28 -3.45 20.00
CA TYR A 389 -18.52 -2.86 19.48
C TYR A 389 -19.33 -2.18 20.57
N LYS A 390 -19.38 -2.78 21.77
CA LYS A 390 -20.06 -2.20 22.94
C LYS A 390 -19.44 -0.87 23.39
N ALA A 391 -18.13 -0.69 23.25
CA ALA A 391 -17.46 0.59 23.54
C ALA A 391 -17.91 1.73 22.59
N HIS A 392 -18.48 1.38 21.45
CA HIS A 392 -19.07 2.29 20.47
C HIS A 392 -20.62 2.23 20.44
N ASP A 393 -21.25 1.75 21.51
CA ASP A 393 -22.71 1.61 21.66
C ASP A 393 -23.41 0.68 20.64
N PHE A 394 -22.67 -0.23 20.02
CA PHE A 394 -23.22 -1.33 19.22
C PHE A 394 -23.31 -2.61 20.05
N LEU A 395 -24.45 -3.31 19.97
CA LEU A 395 -24.65 -4.57 20.67
C LEU A 395 -24.59 -5.75 19.69
N LEU A 396 -23.68 -6.66 19.98
CA LEU A 396 -23.52 -7.93 19.27
C LEU A 396 -24.15 -9.08 20.06
N GLU A 397 -24.93 -9.91 19.39
CA GLU A 397 -25.53 -11.11 19.99
C GLU A 397 -25.17 -12.38 19.21
N ALA A 398 -24.72 -13.40 19.94
CA ALA A 398 -24.66 -14.79 19.44
C ALA A 398 -25.97 -15.51 19.82
N PRO A 399 -26.92 -15.69 18.89
CA PRO A 399 -28.19 -16.33 19.17
C PRO A 399 -27.98 -17.80 19.53
N LEU A 400 -28.65 -18.26 20.58
CA LEU A 400 -28.63 -19.65 21.02
C LEU A 400 -29.48 -20.51 20.08
N GLY A 401 -28.92 -21.59 19.53
CA GLY A 401 -29.63 -22.42 18.53
C GLY A 401 -29.72 -21.76 17.15
N GLY A 402 -28.98 -20.68 16.93
CA GLY A 402 -28.96 -19.90 15.70
C GLY A 402 -27.59 -19.86 15.01
N GLN A 403 -26.56 -20.52 15.56
CA GLN A 403 -25.21 -20.44 15.02
C GLN A 403 -25.13 -21.11 13.64
N GLU A 404 -25.74 -22.29 13.46
CA GLU A 404 -25.79 -22.93 12.13
C GLU A 404 -26.54 -22.06 11.11
N GLU A 405 -27.67 -21.45 11.49
CA GLU A 405 -28.45 -20.59 10.59
C GLU A 405 -27.67 -19.35 10.15
N LEU A 406 -26.99 -18.67 11.08
CA LEU A 406 -26.11 -17.54 10.75
C LEU A 406 -24.95 -17.98 9.86
N TRP A 407 -24.41 -19.19 10.04
CA TRP A 407 -23.29 -19.69 9.24
C TRP A 407 -23.71 -19.87 7.78
N TRP A 408 -24.88 -20.48 7.56
CA TRP A 408 -25.45 -20.61 6.22
C TRP A 408 -25.84 -19.25 5.62
N ALA A 409 -26.20 -18.26 6.43
CA ALA A 409 -26.51 -16.92 5.92
C ALA A 409 -25.30 -16.24 5.28
N MET A 410 -24.07 -16.60 5.68
CA MET A 410 -22.83 -16.11 5.06
C MET A 410 -22.48 -16.82 3.74
N GLN A 411 -23.26 -17.81 3.31
CA GLN A 411 -23.03 -18.54 2.06
C GLN A 411 -23.81 -17.93 0.89
N PRO A 412 -23.14 -17.61 -0.23
CA PRO A 412 -23.80 -17.34 -1.49
C PRO A 412 -24.80 -18.45 -1.85
N GLY A 413 -25.97 -18.08 -2.37
CA GLY A 413 -26.98 -19.05 -2.81
C GLY A 413 -27.92 -19.58 -1.73
N VAL A 414 -27.67 -19.28 -0.45
CA VAL A 414 -28.61 -19.59 0.64
C VAL A 414 -29.67 -18.49 0.76
N PRO A 415 -30.97 -18.80 0.73
CA PRO A 415 -32.03 -17.81 0.97
C PRO A 415 -32.05 -17.31 2.41
N THR A 416 -32.46 -16.05 2.62
CA THR A 416 -32.54 -15.47 3.97
C THR A 416 -33.61 -16.19 4.82
N THR A 417 -33.21 -16.79 5.95
CA THR A 417 -34.08 -17.52 6.89
C THR A 417 -34.89 -16.57 7.78
N ARG A 418 -35.85 -17.12 8.54
CA ARG A 418 -36.67 -16.33 9.48
C ARG A 418 -35.82 -15.69 10.57
N LEU A 419 -34.91 -16.45 11.20
CA LEU A 419 -34.03 -15.94 12.26
C LEU A 419 -33.19 -14.76 11.75
N VAL A 420 -32.61 -14.89 10.55
CA VAL A 420 -31.79 -13.83 9.96
C VAL A 420 -32.62 -12.56 9.75
N ARG A 421 -33.89 -12.67 9.32
CA ARG A 421 -34.79 -11.50 9.17
C ARG A 421 -35.18 -10.88 10.50
N GLU A 422 -35.34 -11.67 11.56
CA GLU A 422 -35.66 -11.17 12.90
C GLU A 422 -34.51 -10.35 13.50
N LEU A 423 -33.27 -10.64 13.11
CA LEU A 423 -32.08 -9.88 13.50
C LEU A 423 -31.81 -8.65 12.62
N ALA A 424 -32.61 -8.43 11.57
CA ALA A 424 -32.38 -7.34 10.62
C ALA A 424 -32.67 -5.98 11.25
N GLN A 425 -31.73 -5.05 11.09
CA GLN A 425 -31.89 -3.64 11.43
C GLN A 425 -32.47 -2.90 10.24
N ILE A 426 -33.42 -1.99 10.49
CA ILE A 426 -34.01 -1.13 9.45
C ILE A 426 -33.32 0.23 9.51
N THR A 427 -32.75 0.66 8.40
CA THR A 427 -32.04 1.94 8.27
C THR A 427 -32.15 2.47 6.83
N THR A 428 -31.57 3.64 6.53
CA THR A 428 -31.48 4.17 5.17
C THR A 428 -30.17 3.74 4.49
N GLY A 429 -30.13 3.77 3.15
CA GLY A 429 -28.90 3.54 2.39
C GLY A 429 -27.77 4.49 2.80
N ARG A 430 -28.12 5.75 3.09
CA ARG A 430 -27.19 6.78 3.60
C ARG A 430 -26.56 6.44 4.96
N GLU A 431 -27.37 5.94 5.89
CA GLU A 431 -26.90 5.57 7.23
C GLU A 431 -26.09 4.28 7.17
N LEU A 432 -26.53 3.27 6.42
CA LEU A 432 -25.75 2.04 6.21
C LEU A 432 -24.38 2.34 5.57
N ALA A 433 -24.32 3.29 4.63
CA ALA A 433 -23.08 3.73 4.00
C ALA A 433 -22.04 4.31 4.96
N SER A 434 -22.45 4.76 6.16
CA SER A 434 -21.51 5.20 7.20
C SER A 434 -20.61 4.08 7.72
N GLY A 435 -21.00 2.81 7.56
CA GLY A 435 -20.19 1.66 7.93
C GLY A 435 -19.01 1.40 6.98
N THR A 436 -19.05 1.98 5.77
CA THR A 436 -18.03 1.83 4.70
C THR A 436 -17.47 0.41 4.57
N PRO A 437 -18.32 -0.60 4.25
CA PRO A 437 -17.92 -2.00 4.31
C PRO A 437 -16.85 -2.42 3.29
N ILE A 438 -16.67 -1.70 2.18
CA ILE A 438 -15.80 -2.10 1.07
C ILE A 438 -14.61 -1.12 1.01
N VAL A 439 -13.73 -1.23 2.01
CA VAL A 439 -12.50 -0.42 2.12
C VAL A 439 -11.30 -1.31 2.37
N SER A 440 -10.14 -0.85 1.94
CA SER A 440 -8.85 -1.48 2.22
C SER A 440 -7.86 -0.42 2.67
N SER A 441 -6.89 -0.87 3.46
CA SER A 441 -5.72 -0.09 3.85
C SER A 441 -4.47 -0.52 3.10
N GLU A 442 -4.56 -1.39 2.09
CA GLU A 442 -3.42 -1.84 1.27
C GLU A 442 -2.54 -0.69 0.75
N LEU A 443 -1.23 -0.93 0.74
CA LEU A 443 -0.21 0.05 0.35
C LEU A 443 0.81 -0.60 -0.58
N GLY A 444 1.33 0.19 -1.52
CA GLY A 444 2.42 -0.22 -2.40
C GLY A 444 1.95 -1.05 -3.60
N ASP A 445 2.90 -1.50 -4.39
CA ASP A 445 2.61 -2.17 -5.67
C ASP A 445 2.11 -3.61 -5.45
N ILE A 446 1.53 -4.21 -6.49
CA ILE A 446 1.03 -5.60 -6.42
C ILE A 446 2.16 -6.64 -6.39
N ARG A 447 3.35 -6.25 -6.86
CA ARG A 447 4.55 -7.07 -7.02
C ARG A 447 5.80 -6.20 -6.87
N GLY A 448 6.98 -6.80 -6.95
CA GLY A 448 8.26 -6.10 -6.84
C GLY A 448 8.94 -6.35 -5.50
N ALA A 449 9.87 -5.49 -5.12
CA ALA A 449 10.66 -5.72 -3.93
C ALA A 449 9.83 -5.52 -2.66
N ARG A 450 10.00 -6.42 -1.69
CA ARG A 450 9.37 -6.27 -0.37
C ARG A 450 9.96 -5.05 0.34
N PHE A 451 9.16 -4.00 0.46
CA PHE A 451 9.54 -2.76 1.13
C PHE A 451 9.35 -2.83 2.64
N GLY A 452 8.22 -3.40 3.08
CA GLY A 452 7.87 -3.38 4.49
C GLY A 452 6.54 -4.06 4.78
N VAL A 453 6.05 -3.82 5.98
CA VAL A 453 4.76 -4.32 6.45
C VAL A 453 3.80 -3.15 6.64
N ASN A 454 2.58 -3.31 6.17
CA ASN A 454 1.48 -2.41 6.43
C ASN A 454 0.96 -2.65 7.86
N ILE A 455 0.99 -1.60 8.67
CA ILE A 455 0.53 -1.61 10.06
C ILE A 455 -0.57 -0.57 10.29
N THR A 456 -1.25 -0.15 9.21
CA THR A 456 -2.37 0.81 9.26
C THR A 456 -3.51 0.26 10.11
N ASN A 457 -3.75 -1.04 10.03
CA ASN A 457 -4.83 -1.77 10.70
C ASN A 457 -4.25 -2.99 11.46
N GLY A 458 -5.11 -3.76 12.11
CA GLY A 458 -4.69 -4.90 12.96
C GLY A 458 -4.16 -6.09 12.16
N ARG A 459 -4.56 -6.24 10.88
CA ARG A 459 -4.08 -7.28 9.97
C ARG A 459 -2.89 -6.79 9.15
N ARG A 460 -1.72 -7.34 9.42
CA ARG A 460 -0.46 -6.93 8.79
C ARG A 460 -0.36 -7.45 7.35
N GLY A 461 -0.30 -6.54 6.38
CA GLY A 461 -0.10 -6.86 4.95
C GLY A 461 1.34 -6.58 4.49
N GLN A 462 1.78 -7.19 3.38
CA GLN A 462 3.07 -6.84 2.78
C GLN A 462 2.95 -5.62 1.87
N ILE A 463 3.99 -4.80 1.84
CA ILE A 463 4.12 -3.65 0.93
C ILE A 463 5.21 -3.99 -0.07
N PHE A 464 4.85 -4.01 -1.35
CA PHE A 464 5.82 -4.16 -2.44
C PHE A 464 6.12 -2.83 -3.13
N ARG A 465 7.26 -2.79 -3.82
CA ARG A 465 7.72 -1.67 -4.63
C ARG A 465 8.25 -2.17 -5.97
N ASP A 466 7.59 -1.77 -7.06
CA ASP A 466 8.00 -2.03 -8.43
C ASP A 466 8.29 -0.70 -9.15
N ILE A 467 9.41 -0.08 -8.80
CA ILE A 467 9.85 1.20 -9.38
C ILE A 467 10.00 1.07 -10.91
N GLU A 468 10.55 -0.05 -11.39
CA GLU A 468 10.73 -0.29 -12.82
C GLU A 468 9.38 -0.45 -13.54
N GLY A 469 8.45 -1.22 -12.98
CA GLY A 469 7.09 -1.35 -13.49
C GLY A 469 6.35 -0.02 -13.54
N ASN A 470 6.49 0.79 -12.49
CA ASN A 470 5.91 2.14 -12.42
C ASN A 470 6.48 3.05 -13.53
N ASN A 471 7.80 3.07 -13.71
CA ASN A 471 8.44 3.83 -14.80
C ASN A 471 7.92 3.38 -16.18
N LYS A 472 7.75 2.08 -16.40
CA LYS A 472 7.18 1.52 -17.65
C LYS A 472 5.70 1.86 -17.85
N ALA A 473 4.97 2.15 -16.77
CA ALA A 473 3.59 2.61 -16.78
C ALA A 473 3.46 4.15 -16.81
N ASP A 474 4.53 4.87 -17.18
CA ASP A 474 4.59 6.34 -17.23
C ASP A 474 4.40 7.04 -15.86
N ILE A 475 4.69 6.34 -14.77
CA ILE A 475 4.64 6.86 -13.39
C ILE A 475 6.08 7.09 -12.90
N SER A 476 6.35 8.23 -12.26
CA SER A 476 7.68 8.50 -11.67
C SER A 476 7.99 7.54 -10.54
N GLY A 477 9.18 6.92 -10.60
CA GLY A 477 9.75 6.12 -9.53
C GLY A 477 10.35 6.92 -8.37
N SER A 478 10.49 8.25 -8.50
CA SER A 478 11.15 9.09 -7.50
C SER A 478 10.32 9.21 -6.22
N PHE A 479 11.02 9.23 -5.08
CA PHE A 479 10.38 9.29 -3.77
C PHE A 479 11.17 10.13 -2.77
N GLY A 480 10.44 10.72 -1.81
CA GLY A 480 11.01 11.53 -0.74
C GLY A 480 10.80 10.92 0.64
N VAL A 481 11.78 11.10 1.54
CA VAL A 481 11.72 10.66 2.93
C VAL A 481 11.98 11.84 3.86
N VAL A 482 10.97 12.24 4.62
CA VAL A 482 11.08 13.28 5.65
C VAL A 482 11.05 12.64 7.03
N ALA A 483 12.09 12.91 7.82
CA ALA A 483 12.17 12.41 9.19
C ALA A 483 13.18 13.19 10.04
N GLU A 484 13.01 13.19 11.36
CA GLU A 484 14.06 13.68 12.25
C GLU A 484 15.27 12.73 12.32
N LYS A 485 16.36 13.17 12.96
CA LYS A 485 17.55 12.33 13.19
C LYS A 485 17.20 11.07 14.00
N GLY A 486 17.72 9.92 13.56
CA GLY A 486 17.50 8.63 14.23
C GLY A 486 16.09 8.06 14.06
N ALA A 487 15.29 8.55 13.13
CA ALA A 487 13.97 8.00 12.82
C ALA A 487 13.99 6.84 11.80
N GLY A 488 15.14 6.55 11.16
CA GLY A 488 15.29 5.47 10.19
C GLY A 488 15.31 5.87 8.71
N LYS A 489 15.45 7.18 8.41
CA LYS A 489 15.57 7.72 7.05
C LYS A 489 16.67 7.04 6.23
N SER A 490 17.90 7.06 6.73
CA SER A 490 19.08 6.51 6.06
C SER A 490 18.99 4.99 5.92
N VAL A 491 18.39 4.30 6.90
CA VAL A 491 18.09 2.86 6.82
C VAL A 491 17.16 2.55 5.63
N LEU A 492 16.06 3.31 5.49
CA LEU A 492 15.12 3.12 4.37
C LEU A 492 15.82 3.31 3.01
N LEU A 493 16.59 4.40 2.86
CA LEU A 493 17.28 4.71 1.61
C LEU A 493 18.37 3.67 1.26
N LYS A 494 19.17 3.23 2.24
CA LYS A 494 20.20 2.18 2.05
C LYS A 494 19.58 0.83 1.69
N CYS A 495 18.45 0.46 2.31
CA CYS A 495 17.71 -0.74 1.90
C CYS A 495 17.30 -0.65 0.42
N GLU A 496 16.76 0.48 -0.02
CA GLU A 496 16.33 0.65 -1.41
C GLU A 496 17.52 0.66 -2.39
N PHE A 497 18.66 1.24 -1.98
CA PHE A 497 19.91 1.14 -2.73
C PHE A 497 20.31 -0.32 -2.95
N GLY A 498 20.39 -1.10 -1.87
CA GLY A 498 20.74 -2.52 -1.93
C GLY A 498 19.79 -3.31 -2.82
N THR A 499 18.49 -3.19 -2.57
CA THR A 499 17.44 -3.82 -3.38
C THR A 499 17.58 -3.49 -4.87
N THR A 500 17.87 -2.24 -5.22
CA THR A 500 18.04 -1.82 -6.62
C THR A 500 19.23 -2.53 -7.26
N VAL A 501 20.37 -2.58 -6.58
CA VAL A 501 21.59 -3.24 -7.08
C VAL A 501 21.42 -4.75 -7.14
N ASP A 502 20.90 -5.36 -6.07
CA ASP A 502 20.72 -6.81 -5.96
C ASP A 502 19.75 -7.34 -7.05
N ARG A 503 18.76 -6.54 -7.48
CA ARG A 503 17.85 -6.84 -8.61
C ARG A 503 18.45 -6.62 -10.00
N GLY A 504 19.74 -6.32 -10.10
CA GLY A 504 20.46 -6.08 -11.36
C GLY A 504 20.35 -4.65 -11.90
N GLY A 505 19.86 -3.72 -11.08
CA GLY A 505 19.88 -2.28 -11.36
C GLY A 505 21.21 -1.63 -11.01
N ARG A 506 21.23 -0.29 -11.01
CA ARG A 506 22.37 0.52 -10.59
C ARG A 506 21.97 1.53 -9.52
N GLY A 507 22.86 1.81 -8.57
CA GLY A 507 22.65 2.78 -7.48
C GLY A 507 23.83 3.73 -7.35
N TYR A 508 23.56 5.04 -7.29
CA TYR A 508 24.58 6.05 -7.09
C TYR A 508 24.23 6.97 -5.93
N ALA A 509 25.14 7.15 -4.98
CA ALA A 509 24.92 7.97 -3.78
C ALA A 509 25.94 9.09 -3.64
N ILE A 510 25.51 10.22 -3.07
CA ILE A 510 26.40 11.25 -2.56
C ILE A 510 26.28 11.23 -1.05
N ASP A 511 27.35 10.86 -0.36
CA ASP A 511 27.36 10.67 1.08
C ASP A 511 28.16 11.77 1.76
N ARG A 512 27.46 12.63 2.49
CA ARG A 512 28.07 13.71 3.27
C ARG A 512 28.27 13.38 4.74
N THR A 513 27.89 12.18 5.16
CA THR A 513 27.95 11.77 6.56
C THR A 513 29.40 11.55 6.96
N VAL A 514 29.79 12.05 8.12
CA VAL A 514 31.15 11.85 8.65
C VAL A 514 31.44 10.37 8.91
N ALA A 515 30.41 9.60 9.24
CA ALA A 515 30.50 8.15 9.45
C ALA A 515 30.51 7.34 8.14
N HIS A 516 30.43 8.00 6.98
CA HIS A 516 30.39 7.36 5.67
C HIS A 516 29.36 6.21 5.61
N GLU A 517 28.13 6.47 6.04
CA GLU A 517 27.10 5.44 6.19
C GLU A 517 26.84 4.65 4.89
N TYR A 518 26.89 5.32 3.73
CA TYR A 518 26.76 4.66 2.43
C TYR A 518 28.05 4.00 1.98
N GLY A 519 29.21 4.56 2.32
CA GLY A 519 30.50 3.93 2.08
C GLY A 519 30.62 2.59 2.80
N THR A 520 30.30 2.58 4.09
CA THR A 520 30.25 1.37 4.94
C THR A 520 29.25 0.36 4.38
N PHE A 521 28.06 0.82 4.00
CA PHE A 521 27.07 -0.04 3.37
C PHE A 521 27.53 -0.64 2.04
N ALA A 522 28.16 0.16 1.18
CA ALA A 522 28.63 -0.25 -0.12
C ALA A 522 29.74 -1.32 -0.05
N ARG A 523 30.51 -1.39 1.04
CA ARG A 523 31.48 -2.48 1.27
C ARG A 523 30.81 -3.86 1.39
N ALA A 524 29.53 -3.92 1.73
CA ALA A 524 28.77 -5.17 1.76
C ALA A 524 28.20 -5.56 0.37
N LEU A 525 28.32 -4.70 -0.64
CA LEU A 525 27.95 -5.05 -2.03
C LEU A 525 29.10 -5.81 -2.70
N ARG A 526 28.85 -6.37 -3.89
CA ARG A 526 29.87 -7.06 -4.70
C ARG A 526 31.05 -6.11 -5.01
N PRO A 527 32.27 -6.39 -4.50
CA PRO A 527 33.41 -5.45 -4.60
C PRO A 527 33.87 -5.16 -6.03
N ASP A 528 33.76 -6.14 -6.93
CA ASP A 528 34.12 -6.05 -8.34
C ASP A 528 33.18 -5.16 -9.17
N HIS A 529 32.02 -4.82 -8.60
CA HIS A 529 31.00 -3.99 -9.25
C HIS A 529 30.68 -2.70 -8.48
N THR A 530 31.43 -2.39 -7.42
CA THR A 530 31.15 -1.25 -6.54
C THR A 530 32.34 -0.31 -6.44
N VAL A 531 32.10 0.99 -6.57
CA VAL A 531 33.11 2.06 -6.42
C VAL A 531 32.76 2.92 -5.21
N ILE A 532 33.72 3.08 -4.30
CA ILE A 532 33.64 4.04 -3.19
C ILE A 532 34.69 5.12 -3.46
N ALA A 533 34.23 6.31 -3.86
CA ALA A 533 35.08 7.41 -4.26
C ALA A 533 35.10 8.49 -3.17
N ASN A 534 36.13 8.50 -2.34
CA ASN A 534 36.35 9.56 -1.36
C ASN A 534 36.99 10.78 -2.00
N LEU A 535 36.41 11.96 -1.73
CA LEU A 535 36.87 13.21 -2.32
C LEU A 535 38.02 13.86 -1.55
N LEU A 536 38.19 13.50 -0.28
CA LEU A 536 39.21 14.03 0.61
C LEU A 536 39.88 12.90 1.38
N GLU A 537 41.08 13.19 1.90
CA GLU A 537 41.74 12.34 2.88
C GLU A 537 40.96 12.38 4.20
N PHE A 538 40.75 11.22 4.82
CA PHE A 538 40.13 11.11 6.15
C PHE A 538 40.75 9.97 6.94
N GLU A 539 40.52 9.97 8.25
CA GLU A 539 40.91 8.89 9.16
C GLU A 539 39.70 7.99 9.42
N ASP A 540 39.82 6.70 9.13
CA ASP A 540 38.76 5.71 9.37
C ASP A 540 38.64 5.38 10.87
N GLU A 541 37.62 4.63 11.29
CA GLU A 541 37.35 4.34 12.72
C GLU A 541 38.53 3.65 13.44
N ASP A 542 39.38 2.94 12.71
CA ASP A 542 40.56 2.24 13.23
C ASP A 542 41.85 3.08 13.22
N GLY A 543 41.75 4.37 12.85
CA GLY A 543 42.89 5.28 12.75
C GLY A 543 43.64 5.22 11.42
N THR A 544 43.15 4.44 10.45
CA THR A 544 43.78 4.32 9.12
C THR A 544 43.51 5.57 8.28
N VAL A 545 44.56 6.19 7.77
CA VAL A 545 44.43 7.30 6.82
C VAL A 545 44.04 6.78 5.44
N VAL A 546 42.84 7.13 5.00
CA VAL A 546 42.28 6.79 3.68
C VAL A 546 42.46 8.00 2.76
N ARG A 547 43.26 7.82 1.70
CA ARG A 547 43.53 8.84 0.67
C ARG A 547 42.57 8.68 -0.52
N PRO A 548 42.34 9.72 -1.34
CA PRO A 548 41.55 9.57 -2.55
C PRO A 548 42.14 8.55 -3.52
N GLU A 549 41.33 7.58 -3.94
CA GLU A 549 41.74 6.51 -4.88
C GLU A 549 41.24 6.73 -6.31
N TRP A 550 40.30 7.67 -6.50
CA TRP A 550 39.58 7.84 -7.76
C TRP A 550 39.62 9.28 -8.26
N ASN A 551 39.74 9.41 -9.58
CA ASN A 551 39.59 10.67 -10.28
C ASN A 551 38.13 10.87 -10.73
N ILE A 552 37.54 12.02 -10.37
CA ILE A 552 36.15 12.39 -10.67
C ILE A 552 36.02 13.40 -11.82
N ASP A 553 37.09 13.61 -12.59
CA ASP A 553 37.10 14.50 -13.76
C ASP A 553 36.08 14.05 -14.81
N PRO A 554 35.08 14.91 -15.13
CA PRO A 554 34.07 14.59 -16.14
C PRO A 554 34.65 14.26 -17.53
N LEU A 555 35.80 14.82 -17.92
CA LEU A 555 36.45 14.51 -19.20
C LEU A 555 36.95 13.08 -19.24
N LEU A 556 37.49 12.56 -18.13
CA LEU A 556 37.92 11.17 -18.03
C LEU A 556 36.73 10.22 -17.96
N MET A 557 35.68 10.59 -17.21
CA MET A 557 34.50 9.74 -17.00
C MET A 557 33.61 9.61 -18.25
N PHE A 558 33.41 10.70 -19.00
CA PHE A 558 32.42 10.76 -20.10
C PHE A 558 33.02 11.16 -21.46
N GLY A 559 34.33 11.43 -21.52
CA GLY A 559 34.99 11.92 -22.72
C GLY A 559 34.72 13.40 -23.03
N PRO A 560 35.37 13.94 -24.09
CA PRO A 560 35.43 15.38 -24.34
C PRO A 560 34.10 16.02 -24.76
N ARG A 561 33.12 15.27 -25.26
CA ARG A 561 31.84 15.86 -25.68
C ARG A 561 30.85 16.05 -24.53
N GLN A 562 30.69 15.03 -23.70
CA GLN A 562 29.74 15.06 -22.59
C GLN A 562 30.39 15.66 -21.34
N GLY A 563 31.63 15.24 -21.03
CA GLY A 563 32.37 15.72 -19.86
C GLY A 563 32.62 17.22 -19.88
N ALA A 564 32.89 17.80 -21.05
CA ALA A 564 33.21 19.22 -21.16
C ALA A 564 32.07 20.16 -20.72
N ARG A 565 30.80 19.77 -20.95
CA ARG A 565 29.65 20.58 -20.49
C ARG A 565 29.56 20.61 -18.97
N ILE A 566 29.73 19.46 -18.33
CA ILE A 566 29.75 19.35 -16.86
C ILE A 566 30.96 20.12 -16.31
N LEU A 567 32.12 19.98 -16.95
CA LEU A 567 33.36 20.66 -16.56
C LEU A 567 33.26 22.18 -16.71
N GLN A 568 32.61 22.69 -17.75
CA GLN A 568 32.38 24.12 -17.95
C GLN A 568 31.57 24.71 -16.81
N SER A 569 30.47 24.05 -16.41
CA SER A 569 29.65 24.46 -15.28
C SER A 569 30.45 24.41 -13.97
N LEU A 570 31.25 23.35 -13.76
CA LEU A 570 32.14 23.24 -12.60
C LEU A 570 33.10 24.42 -12.55
N PHE A 571 33.85 24.70 -13.62
CA PHE A 571 34.85 25.77 -13.63
C PHE A 571 34.23 27.15 -13.51
N ALA A 572 33.09 27.42 -14.16
CA ALA A 572 32.38 28.67 -14.01
C ALA A 572 31.98 28.92 -12.55
N ALA A 573 31.39 27.92 -11.88
CA ALA A 573 30.98 28.03 -10.48
C ALA A 573 32.17 28.10 -9.50
N MET A 574 33.17 27.25 -9.71
CA MET A 574 34.34 27.09 -8.85
C MET A 574 35.27 28.31 -8.91
N LEU A 575 35.51 28.84 -10.11
CA LEU A 575 36.39 29.99 -10.34
C LEU A 575 35.66 31.33 -10.26
N GLY A 576 34.32 31.32 -10.21
CA GLY A 576 33.50 32.53 -10.18
C GLY A 576 33.54 33.32 -11.49
N ILE A 577 33.65 32.63 -12.62
CA ILE A 577 33.76 33.23 -13.95
C ILE A 577 32.35 33.42 -14.55
N PRO A 578 31.89 34.65 -14.81
CA PRO A 578 30.62 34.88 -15.50
C PRO A 578 30.66 34.34 -16.92
N VAL A 579 29.60 33.64 -17.35
CA VAL A 579 29.55 32.97 -18.66
C VAL A 579 29.80 33.92 -19.84
N LEU A 580 29.30 35.15 -19.76
CA LEU A 580 29.42 36.16 -20.83
C LEU A 580 30.64 37.09 -20.67
N SER A 581 31.54 36.88 -19.70
CA SER A 581 32.79 37.64 -19.62
C SER A 581 33.79 37.16 -20.68
N GLU A 582 34.83 37.94 -20.96
CA GLU A 582 35.91 37.53 -21.88
C GLU A 582 36.55 36.20 -21.45
N GLN A 583 36.81 36.04 -20.14
CA GLN A 583 37.30 34.78 -19.57
C GLN A 583 36.29 33.63 -19.70
N GLY A 584 34.98 33.91 -19.59
CA GLY A 584 33.92 32.92 -19.75
C GLY A 584 33.81 32.41 -21.20
N VAL A 585 33.89 33.32 -22.17
CA VAL A 585 33.92 33.00 -23.60
C VAL A 585 35.17 32.19 -23.95
N PHE A 586 36.32 32.59 -23.41
CA PHE A 586 37.59 31.86 -23.60
C PHE A 586 37.54 30.45 -22.98
N LEU A 587 37.02 30.32 -21.75
CA LEU A 587 36.81 29.00 -21.13
C LEU A 587 35.86 28.14 -21.97
N SER A 588 34.80 28.73 -22.51
CA SER A 588 33.84 28.01 -23.36
C SER A 588 34.48 27.49 -24.64
N SER A 589 35.34 28.29 -25.31
CA SER A 589 36.00 27.86 -26.55
C SER A 589 37.02 26.74 -26.32
N LEU A 590 37.73 26.76 -25.19
CA LEU A 590 38.65 25.67 -24.80
C LEU A 590 37.93 24.35 -24.51
N LEU A 591 36.68 24.42 -24.03
CA LEU A 591 35.87 23.26 -23.68
C LEU A 591 34.95 22.82 -24.83
N GLU A 592 35.10 23.38 -26.03
CA GLU A 592 34.43 22.84 -27.21
C GLU A 592 34.97 21.44 -27.52
N GLY A 593 34.06 20.49 -27.77
CA GLY A 593 34.45 19.08 -27.95
C GLY A 593 35.41 18.85 -29.12
N GLU A 594 35.34 19.66 -30.19
CA GLU A 594 36.28 19.61 -31.31
C GLU A 594 37.65 20.18 -30.95
N TYR A 595 37.69 21.26 -30.17
CA TYR A 595 38.93 21.84 -29.66
C TYR A 595 39.67 20.84 -28.77
N LEU A 596 38.97 20.26 -27.79
CA LEU A 596 39.54 19.25 -26.88
C LEU A 596 40.07 18.03 -27.64
N ALA A 597 39.31 17.53 -28.62
CA ALA A 597 39.71 16.37 -29.42
C ALA A 597 40.93 16.66 -30.30
N SER A 598 40.97 17.81 -30.99
CA SER A 598 42.08 18.19 -31.88
C SER A 598 43.40 18.43 -31.13
N HIS A 599 43.34 18.84 -29.86
CA HIS A 599 44.50 19.09 -29.01
C HIS A 599 44.82 17.92 -28.06
N GLY A 600 44.11 16.79 -28.14
CA GLY A 600 44.35 15.62 -27.29
C GLY A 600 44.11 15.85 -25.80
N ILE A 601 43.24 16.81 -25.46
CA ILE A 601 42.91 17.19 -24.08
C ILE A 601 41.82 16.26 -23.57
N THR A 602 42.24 15.27 -22.76
CA THR A 602 41.36 14.22 -22.23
C THR A 602 41.12 14.31 -20.72
N SER A 603 41.78 15.24 -20.03
CA SER A 603 41.63 15.47 -18.60
C SER A 603 41.85 16.94 -18.25
N THR A 604 41.39 17.37 -17.08
CA THR A 604 41.65 18.69 -16.50
C THR A 604 43.13 18.94 -16.29
N ARG A 605 43.91 17.90 -15.97
CA ARG A 605 45.37 18.02 -15.87
C ARG A 605 46.00 18.29 -17.23
N LYS A 606 45.57 17.61 -18.30
CA LYS A 606 46.01 17.93 -19.65
C LYS A 606 45.56 19.31 -20.10
N LEU A 607 44.36 19.74 -19.72
CA LEU A 607 43.87 21.09 -19.98
C LEU A 607 44.77 22.13 -19.29
N LEU A 608 45.18 21.88 -18.04
CA LEU A 608 46.12 22.75 -17.34
C LEU A 608 47.50 22.76 -18.00
N GLN A 609 48.00 21.62 -18.47
CA GLN A 609 49.27 21.54 -19.22
C GLN A 609 49.21 22.29 -20.56
N HIS A 610 48.06 22.23 -21.25
CA HIS A 610 47.82 22.94 -22.50
C HIS A 610 47.85 24.46 -22.29
N LEU A 611 47.18 24.95 -21.23
CA LEU A 611 47.26 26.36 -20.80
C LEU A 611 48.69 26.78 -20.44
N GLU A 612 49.49 25.88 -19.87
CA GLU A 612 50.87 26.14 -19.46
C GLU A 612 51.87 26.21 -20.61
N ARG A 613 51.72 25.34 -21.61
CA ARG A 613 52.72 25.11 -22.65
C ARG A 613 52.32 25.73 -23.98
N ASP A 614 51.12 25.42 -24.44
CA ASP A 614 50.70 25.69 -25.81
C ASP A 614 50.06 27.08 -25.93
N LEU A 615 49.46 27.57 -24.84
CA LEU A 615 48.78 28.88 -24.78
C LEU A 615 49.50 29.89 -23.87
N SER A 616 50.77 29.66 -23.52
CA SER A 616 51.52 30.48 -22.57
C SER A 616 51.65 31.96 -22.95
N GLY A 617 51.47 32.30 -24.23
CA GLY A 617 51.52 33.66 -24.76
C GLY A 617 50.22 34.46 -24.66
N SER A 618 49.08 33.83 -24.33
CA SER A 618 47.78 34.52 -24.19
C SER A 618 47.62 35.08 -22.77
N PRO A 619 47.28 36.36 -22.59
CA PRO A 619 46.93 36.93 -21.29
C PRO A 619 45.77 36.19 -20.62
N GLU A 620 44.73 35.85 -21.38
CA GLU A 620 43.52 35.17 -20.92
C GLU A 620 43.84 33.74 -20.43
N ALA A 621 44.68 33.01 -21.18
CA ALA A 621 45.16 31.70 -20.79
C ALA A 621 46.00 31.74 -19.51
N ASN A 622 46.84 32.76 -19.35
CA ASN A 622 47.67 32.93 -18.15
C ASN A 622 46.81 33.21 -16.91
N GLU A 623 45.78 34.06 -17.02
CA GLU A 623 44.85 34.35 -15.93
C GLU A 623 44.05 33.10 -15.53
N LEU A 624 43.43 32.41 -16.50
CA LEU A 624 42.66 31.18 -16.25
C LEU A 624 43.53 30.09 -15.62
N ARG A 625 44.77 29.91 -16.12
CA ARG A 625 45.75 28.98 -15.55
C ARG A 625 46.04 29.30 -14.08
N MET A 626 46.26 30.57 -13.74
CA MET A 626 46.54 30.97 -12.36
C MET A 626 45.38 30.61 -11.44
N LEU A 627 44.14 30.90 -11.86
CA LEU A 627 42.94 30.56 -11.09
C LEU A 627 42.79 29.05 -10.87
N ILE A 628 42.95 28.24 -11.93
CA ILE A 628 42.91 26.77 -11.82
C ILE A 628 44.00 26.25 -10.88
N LYS A 629 45.22 26.81 -10.95
CA LYS A 629 46.34 26.40 -10.09
C LYS A 629 46.11 26.62 -8.60
N VAL A 630 45.35 27.64 -8.22
CA VAL A 630 45.01 27.87 -6.80
C VAL A 630 44.29 26.66 -6.21
N ILE A 631 43.47 25.97 -7.01
CA ILE A 631 42.70 24.80 -6.56
C ILE A 631 43.48 23.51 -6.81
N ALA A 632 44.10 23.37 -7.99
CA ALA A 632 44.85 22.17 -8.36
C ALA A 632 46.10 21.91 -7.47
N SER A 633 46.57 22.92 -6.72
CA SER A 633 47.68 22.78 -5.77
C SER A 633 47.25 22.41 -4.35
N LYS A 634 45.95 22.38 -4.07
CA LYS A 634 45.39 21.98 -2.78
C LYS A 634 44.97 20.52 -2.78
N ASP A 635 44.88 19.93 -1.61
CA ASP A 635 44.32 18.60 -1.33
C ASP A 635 42.92 18.44 -1.95
N ILE A 636 42.04 19.44 -1.80
CA ILE A 636 40.69 19.43 -2.38
C ILE A 636 40.68 19.25 -3.91
N GLY A 637 41.75 19.67 -4.60
CA GLY A 637 41.85 19.57 -6.06
C GLY A 637 42.40 18.23 -6.57
N GLU A 638 42.92 17.37 -5.69
CA GLU A 638 43.63 16.14 -6.09
C GLU A 638 42.75 15.24 -6.96
N VAL A 639 41.49 15.03 -6.56
CA VAL A 639 40.52 14.16 -7.24
C VAL A 639 40.10 14.63 -8.64
N LEU A 640 40.44 15.85 -9.03
CA LEU A 640 40.21 16.36 -10.38
C LEU A 640 41.51 16.38 -11.20
N PHE A 641 42.59 16.89 -10.62
CA PHE A 641 43.80 17.27 -11.37
C PHE A 641 44.96 16.24 -11.27
N ASN A 642 44.76 15.12 -10.58
CA ASN A 642 45.75 14.04 -10.48
C ASN A 642 45.47 12.91 -11.49
N ASP A 643 46.15 12.94 -12.63
CA ASP A 643 46.05 11.90 -13.69
C ASP A 643 46.65 10.54 -13.26
N ALA A 644 47.33 10.45 -12.11
CA ALA A 644 47.81 9.17 -11.57
C ALA A 644 46.69 8.34 -10.94
N LEU A 645 45.59 8.99 -10.54
CA LEU A 645 44.40 8.30 -10.04
C LEU A 645 43.59 7.74 -11.21
N PRO A 646 43.13 6.48 -11.15
CA PRO A 646 42.22 5.94 -12.17
C PRO A 646 40.88 6.71 -12.14
N PRO A 647 40.23 6.92 -13.30
CA PRO A 647 38.91 7.51 -13.32
C PRO A 647 37.88 6.56 -12.70
N VAL A 648 36.86 7.14 -12.05
CA VAL A 648 35.71 6.38 -11.55
C VAL A 648 35.13 5.50 -12.66
N ASP A 649 35.05 4.18 -12.43
CA ASP A 649 34.45 3.26 -13.41
C ASP A 649 32.94 3.47 -13.47
N THR A 650 32.51 4.16 -14.54
CA THR A 650 31.09 4.45 -14.79
C THR A 650 30.26 3.19 -15.11
N ARG A 651 30.85 2.01 -15.22
CA ARG A 651 30.14 0.73 -15.44
C ARG A 651 29.79 0.01 -14.15
N ALA A 652 30.33 0.46 -13.00
CA ALA A 652 30.00 -0.08 -11.70
C ALA A 652 28.48 -0.02 -11.45
N THR A 653 27.95 -1.04 -10.78
CA THR A 653 26.53 -1.11 -10.41
C THR A 653 26.25 -0.26 -9.17
N GLY A 654 27.22 -0.12 -8.27
CA GLY A 654 27.15 0.80 -7.13
C GLY A 654 28.25 1.86 -7.18
N ILE A 655 27.92 3.14 -7.06
CA ILE A 655 28.93 4.22 -6.89
C ILE A 655 28.54 5.09 -5.70
N VAL A 656 29.44 5.26 -4.74
CA VAL A 656 29.25 6.14 -3.59
C VAL A 656 30.34 7.21 -3.57
N PHE A 657 29.95 8.47 -3.69
CA PHE A 657 30.85 9.62 -3.57
C PHE A 657 30.86 10.09 -2.11
N LEU A 658 31.98 9.90 -1.40
CA LEU A 658 32.15 10.38 -0.02
C LEU A 658 32.61 11.83 -0.04
N THR A 659 31.76 12.71 0.47
CA THR A 659 31.91 14.18 0.43
C THR A 659 32.07 14.80 1.82
N ALA A 660 32.22 13.97 2.86
CA ALA A 660 32.54 14.42 4.21
C ALA A 660 33.81 15.30 4.20
N GLY A 661 33.79 16.39 4.95
CA GLY A 661 34.86 17.39 4.95
C GLY A 661 34.67 18.55 3.95
N LEU A 662 33.87 18.38 2.88
CA LEU A 662 33.57 19.50 1.98
C LEU A 662 32.67 20.53 2.66
N THR A 663 33.16 21.77 2.74
CA THR A 663 32.40 22.88 3.30
C THR A 663 31.42 23.45 2.29
N LEU A 664 30.18 23.69 2.69
CA LEU A 664 29.15 24.32 1.86
C LEU A 664 28.87 25.76 2.32
N PRO A 665 28.52 26.68 1.40
CA PRO A 665 28.10 28.02 1.74
C PRO A 665 26.72 28.03 2.41
N LYS A 666 26.51 28.99 3.31
CA LYS A 666 25.20 29.29 3.88
C LYS A 666 24.37 30.08 2.89
N LYS A 667 23.04 29.96 2.98
CA LYS A 667 22.08 30.70 2.14
C LYS A 667 22.35 32.21 2.09
N MET A 668 22.61 32.83 3.24
CA MET A 668 22.93 34.26 3.34
C MET A 668 24.21 34.64 2.56
N GLU A 669 25.21 33.76 2.50
CA GLU A 669 26.46 34.00 1.76
C GLU A 669 26.23 33.96 0.24
N LEU A 670 25.18 33.28 -0.23
CA LEU A 670 24.80 33.21 -1.65
C LEU A 670 23.91 34.38 -2.08
N GLU A 671 23.03 34.85 -1.20
CA GLU A 671 22.09 35.93 -1.50
C GLU A 671 22.74 37.32 -1.42
N GLN A 672 23.81 37.48 -0.63
CA GLN A 672 24.47 38.76 -0.42
C GLN A 672 25.74 38.89 -1.26
N LYS A 673 25.74 39.85 -2.20
CA LYS A 673 26.85 40.07 -3.15
C LYS A 673 28.23 40.24 -2.50
N HIS A 674 28.31 40.93 -1.37
CA HIS A 674 29.59 41.16 -0.69
C HIS A 674 30.13 39.86 -0.07
N LEU A 675 29.30 39.10 0.67
CA LEU A 675 29.66 37.81 1.24
C LEU A 675 29.99 36.77 0.16
N PHE A 676 29.29 36.81 -0.97
CA PHE A 676 29.57 35.94 -2.11
C PHE A 676 30.98 36.16 -2.66
N ASN A 677 31.37 37.43 -2.82
CA ASN A 677 32.68 37.80 -3.33
C ASN A 677 33.82 37.44 -2.36
N GLU A 678 33.58 37.53 -1.05
CA GLU A 678 34.55 37.21 0.01
C GLU A 678 34.52 35.73 0.44
N MET A 679 33.68 34.90 -0.20
CA MET A 679 33.50 33.50 0.17
C MET A 679 34.82 32.71 0.08
N PRO A 680 35.21 31.98 1.15
CA PRO A 680 36.37 31.10 1.14
C PRO A 680 36.35 30.11 -0.02
N ILE A 681 37.54 29.81 -0.55
CA ILE A 681 37.66 28.96 -1.74
C ILE A 681 37.19 27.52 -1.49
N GLU A 682 37.35 27.01 -0.27
CA GLU A 682 36.88 25.69 0.14
C GLU A 682 35.35 25.58 0.03
N LYS A 683 34.62 26.67 0.34
CA LYS A 683 33.16 26.75 0.17
C LYS A 683 32.75 26.86 -1.28
N ARG A 684 33.49 27.64 -2.08
CA ARG A 684 33.27 27.74 -3.53
C ARG A 684 33.48 26.40 -4.22
N PHE A 685 34.56 25.72 -3.86
CA PHE A 685 34.88 24.38 -4.33
C PHE A 685 33.81 23.37 -3.93
N GLY A 686 33.46 23.29 -2.65
CA GLY A 686 32.41 22.40 -2.15
C GLY A 686 31.09 22.61 -2.89
N ARG A 687 30.62 23.86 -3.03
CA ARG A 687 29.42 24.18 -3.81
C ARG A 687 29.50 23.68 -5.25
N ALA A 688 30.58 23.99 -5.96
CA ALA A 688 30.73 23.65 -7.37
C ALA A 688 30.82 22.12 -7.57
N VAL A 689 31.52 21.42 -6.68
CA VAL A 689 31.64 19.96 -6.73
C VAL A 689 30.34 19.26 -6.43
N TYR A 690 29.53 19.72 -5.47
CA TYR A 690 28.19 19.13 -5.25
C TYR A 690 27.28 19.27 -6.46
N ALA A 691 27.26 20.46 -7.10
CA ALA A 691 26.52 20.66 -8.34
C ALA A 691 27.03 19.73 -9.46
N MET A 692 28.36 19.61 -9.60
CA MET A 692 28.99 18.70 -10.55
C MET A 692 28.62 17.23 -10.26
N LEU A 693 28.76 16.75 -9.03
CA LEU A 693 28.42 15.37 -8.65
C LEU A 693 26.94 15.07 -8.91
N THR A 694 26.05 16.03 -8.67
CA THR A 694 24.62 15.90 -9.00
C THR A 694 24.42 15.73 -10.51
N ALA A 695 25.10 16.53 -11.33
CA ALA A 695 25.07 16.41 -12.79
C ALA A 695 25.70 15.10 -13.29
N VAL A 696 26.80 14.64 -12.67
CA VAL A 696 27.46 13.35 -12.94
C VAL A 696 26.50 12.20 -12.63
N VAL A 697 25.88 12.18 -11.45
CA VAL A 697 24.89 11.17 -11.06
C VAL A 697 23.70 11.17 -12.02
N LYS A 698 23.14 12.34 -12.35
CA LYS A 698 22.07 12.46 -13.34
C LYS A 698 22.48 11.86 -14.70
N GLN A 699 23.68 12.20 -15.18
CA GLN A 699 24.20 11.68 -16.45
C GLN A 699 24.36 10.16 -16.42
N LEU A 700 24.86 9.60 -15.32
CA LEU A 700 24.98 8.16 -15.13
C LEU A 700 23.61 7.47 -15.12
N CYS A 701 22.63 8.05 -14.43
CA CYS A 701 21.25 7.54 -14.39
C CYS A 701 20.58 7.56 -15.77
N PHE A 702 20.82 8.60 -16.57
CA PHE A 702 20.13 8.80 -17.84
C PHE A 702 20.83 8.13 -19.03
N ARG A 703 21.98 7.52 -18.81
CA ARG A 703 22.81 6.92 -19.87
C ARG A 703 22.15 5.71 -20.53
N ASP A 704 21.49 4.85 -19.75
CA ASP A 704 20.93 3.57 -20.21
C ASP A 704 19.50 3.41 -19.71
N LYS A 705 18.56 3.34 -20.65
CA LYS A 705 17.13 3.23 -20.35
C LYS A 705 16.66 1.79 -20.09
N THR A 706 17.53 0.81 -20.35
CA THR A 706 17.19 -0.61 -20.23
C THR A 706 17.40 -1.16 -18.82
N THR A 707 18.18 -0.46 -18.01
CA THR A 707 18.57 -0.86 -16.65
C THR A 707 18.00 0.15 -15.65
N LEU A 708 17.24 -0.32 -14.65
CA LEU A 708 16.73 0.56 -13.59
C LEU A 708 17.90 1.20 -12.85
N THR A 709 17.91 2.53 -12.74
CA THR A 709 19.01 3.26 -12.09
C THR A 709 18.51 4.28 -11.06
N GLY A 710 18.99 4.15 -9.81
CA GLY A 710 18.62 5.01 -8.69
C GLY A 710 19.71 6.01 -8.30
N ALA A 711 19.31 7.26 -8.10
CA ALA A 711 20.12 8.29 -7.45
C ALA A 711 19.69 8.47 -5.99
N PHE A 712 20.64 8.38 -5.05
CA PHE A 712 20.38 8.40 -3.61
C PHE A 712 21.01 9.65 -2.99
N PHE A 713 20.14 10.54 -2.53
CA PHE A 713 20.53 11.82 -1.97
C PHE A 713 20.01 11.93 -0.54
N ASP A 714 20.71 11.29 0.39
CA ASP A 714 20.50 11.54 1.81
C ASP A 714 21.08 12.92 2.15
N GLU A 715 20.40 13.66 3.04
CA GLU A 715 20.71 15.07 3.33
C GLU A 715 20.63 15.94 2.06
N CYS A 716 19.50 15.84 1.35
CA CYS A 716 19.21 16.52 0.09
C CYS A 716 19.44 18.04 0.14
N HIS A 717 19.37 18.66 1.33
CA HIS A 717 19.68 20.07 1.54
C HIS A 717 21.11 20.45 1.12
N ALA A 718 22.06 19.51 1.12
CA ALA A 718 23.41 19.76 0.60
C ALA A 718 23.41 20.08 -0.90
N ILE A 719 22.54 19.42 -1.66
CA ILE A 719 22.43 19.59 -3.11
C ILE A 719 21.66 20.88 -3.39
N THR A 720 20.51 21.04 -2.74
CA THR A 720 19.59 22.16 -2.97
C THR A 720 20.04 23.47 -2.30
N ALA A 721 21.10 23.45 -1.48
CA ALA A 721 21.76 24.66 -1.00
C ALA A 721 22.29 25.54 -2.14
N SER A 722 22.58 24.95 -3.31
CA SER A 722 23.02 25.67 -4.51
C SER A 722 21.90 25.76 -5.55
N PRO A 723 21.74 26.92 -6.23
CA PRO A 723 20.79 27.03 -7.34
C PRO A 723 21.05 26.03 -8.47
N GLU A 724 22.33 25.75 -8.76
CA GLU A 724 22.74 24.79 -9.79
C GLU A 724 22.33 23.36 -9.42
N GLY A 725 22.62 22.90 -8.21
CA GLY A 725 22.21 21.57 -7.74
C GLY A 725 20.69 21.43 -7.66
N ALA A 726 19.98 22.46 -7.21
CA ALA A 726 18.51 22.46 -7.20
C ALA A 726 17.90 22.37 -8.61
N ALA A 727 18.50 23.03 -9.59
CA ALA A 727 18.08 22.94 -10.99
C ALA A 727 18.31 21.53 -11.56
N GLU A 728 19.48 20.95 -11.31
CA GLU A 728 19.81 19.58 -11.74
C GLU A 728 18.84 18.54 -11.16
N LEU A 729 18.49 18.65 -9.88
CA LEU A 729 17.52 17.78 -9.22
C LEU A 729 16.10 17.97 -9.78
N THR A 730 15.70 19.22 -10.06
CA THR A 730 14.40 19.53 -10.66
C THR A 730 14.27 18.93 -12.07
N ASP A 731 15.33 19.02 -12.87
CA ASP A 731 15.39 18.39 -14.19
C ASP A 731 15.38 16.86 -14.09
N PHE A 732 16.03 16.29 -13.07
CA PHE A 732 15.98 14.86 -12.80
C PHE A 732 14.52 14.41 -12.62
N TYR A 733 13.75 15.01 -11.70
CA TYR A 733 12.37 14.62 -11.43
C TYR A 733 11.45 14.72 -12.66
N ARG A 734 11.77 15.58 -13.63
CA ARG A 734 10.95 15.75 -14.85
C ARG A 734 11.13 14.59 -15.83
N ASP A 735 12.34 14.05 -15.90
CA ASP A 735 12.77 13.13 -16.95
C ASP A 735 13.12 11.72 -16.45
N ASP A 736 13.04 11.47 -15.15
CA ASP A 736 13.37 10.20 -14.50
C ASP A 736 12.75 8.96 -15.17
N ARG A 737 11.42 8.87 -15.27
CA ARG A 737 10.70 7.74 -15.84
C ARG A 737 11.04 7.48 -17.30
N LYS A 738 11.36 8.53 -18.08
CA LYS A 738 11.75 8.44 -19.51
C LYS A 738 13.11 7.76 -19.69
N HIS A 739 13.88 7.63 -18.62
CA HIS A 739 15.20 7.03 -18.60
C HIS A 739 15.24 5.77 -17.73
N ASN A 740 14.09 5.26 -17.29
CA ASN A 740 14.03 4.17 -16.32
C ASN A 740 14.90 4.45 -15.07
N ALA A 741 14.85 5.69 -14.60
CA ALA A 741 15.61 6.16 -13.45
C ALA A 741 14.69 6.67 -12.34
N PHE A 742 15.23 6.85 -11.14
CA PHE A 742 14.54 7.49 -10.02
C PHE A 742 15.51 8.20 -9.09
N ALA A 743 15.00 9.21 -8.37
CA ALA A 743 15.72 9.86 -7.29
C ALA A 743 15.05 9.54 -5.95
N ALA A 744 15.86 9.06 -5.01
CA ALA A 744 15.50 8.79 -3.63
C ALA A 744 16.11 9.88 -2.74
N VAL A 745 15.28 10.82 -2.28
CA VAL A 745 15.74 12.00 -1.54
C VAL A 745 15.35 11.95 -0.07
N GLY A 746 16.27 12.32 0.81
CA GLY A 746 16.06 12.32 2.25
C GLY A 746 16.41 13.65 2.91
N SER A 747 15.53 14.20 3.76
CA SER A 747 15.84 15.37 4.58
C SER A 747 15.02 15.43 5.88
N HIS A 748 15.28 16.44 6.71
CA HIS A 748 14.50 16.79 7.90
C HIS A 748 13.30 17.68 7.58
N ASP A 749 13.36 18.45 6.50
CA ASP A 749 12.32 19.36 6.03
C ASP A 749 12.02 19.06 4.55
N PRO A 750 10.74 18.91 4.15
CA PRO A 750 10.39 18.73 2.74
C PRO A 750 10.83 19.90 1.85
N GLU A 751 11.01 21.10 2.38
CA GLU A 751 11.48 22.26 1.59
C GLU A 751 12.87 22.06 0.97
N ASP A 752 13.66 21.13 1.52
CA ASP A 752 14.99 20.79 1.01
C ASP A 752 14.96 19.97 -0.29
N PHE A 753 13.79 19.49 -0.73
CA PHE A 753 13.65 18.68 -1.95
C PHE A 753 13.54 19.51 -3.24
N GLY A 754 13.68 20.83 -3.16
CA GLY A 754 13.54 21.75 -4.29
C GLY A 754 12.35 22.69 -4.11
N ASP A 755 12.00 23.43 -5.16
CA ASP A 755 10.86 24.35 -5.14
C ASP A 755 9.51 23.60 -5.09
N GLU A 756 8.41 24.33 -4.97
CA GLU A 756 7.06 23.75 -4.90
C GLU A 756 6.73 22.84 -6.10
N ARG A 757 7.22 23.22 -7.29
CA ARG A 757 7.03 22.44 -8.51
C ARG A 757 7.81 21.13 -8.46
N ALA A 758 9.08 21.17 -8.07
CA ALA A 758 9.91 19.98 -7.91
C ALA A 758 9.33 19.02 -6.87
N ARG A 759 8.91 19.52 -5.71
CA ARG A 759 8.26 18.71 -4.66
C ARG A 759 6.96 18.06 -5.12
N GLY A 760 6.19 18.75 -5.96
CA GLY A 760 4.96 18.24 -6.55
C GLY A 760 5.17 17.05 -7.51
N LEU A 761 6.37 16.89 -8.08
CA LEU A 761 6.72 15.77 -8.96
C LEU A 761 7.02 14.48 -8.19
N ILE A 762 7.22 14.55 -6.87
CA ILE A 762 7.49 13.39 -6.02
C ILE A 762 6.17 12.71 -5.69
N ALA A 763 5.90 11.59 -6.38
CA ALA A 763 4.65 10.83 -6.26
C ALA A 763 4.60 10.01 -4.98
N THR A 764 5.67 9.27 -4.65
CA THR A 764 5.73 8.51 -3.40
C THR A 764 6.35 9.34 -2.29
N ARG A 765 5.69 9.39 -1.13
CA ARG A 765 6.15 10.18 0.02
C ARG A 765 6.19 9.33 1.28
N TYR A 766 7.31 9.40 1.99
CA TYR A 766 7.48 8.78 3.30
C TYR A 766 7.67 9.86 4.36
N LEU A 767 6.84 9.83 5.40
CA LEU A 767 6.95 10.70 6.55
C LEU A 767 7.12 9.84 7.80
N MET A 768 8.32 9.82 8.36
CA MET A 768 8.60 9.06 9.58
C MET A 768 8.49 9.99 10.81
N ARG A 769 8.91 9.49 11.98
CA ARG A 769 8.88 10.26 13.24
C ARG A 769 9.46 11.67 13.06
N GLN A 770 8.72 12.66 13.56
CA GLN A 770 9.12 14.07 13.61
C GLN A 770 8.52 14.71 14.86
N ARG A 771 9.31 14.88 15.93
CA ARG A 771 8.83 15.38 17.24
C ARG A 771 8.60 16.89 17.27
N ASP A 772 9.32 17.65 16.44
CA ASP A 772 9.07 19.08 16.34
C ASP A 772 7.74 19.32 15.61
N ARG A 773 6.81 19.98 16.31
CA ARG A 773 5.44 20.14 15.81
C ARG A 773 5.34 21.04 14.58
N ASN A 774 6.27 21.99 14.41
CA ASN A 774 6.26 22.87 13.24
C ASN A 774 6.79 22.16 12.00
N LEU A 775 7.87 21.39 12.16
CA LEU A 775 8.39 20.51 11.12
C LEU A 775 7.37 19.42 10.77
N ALA A 776 6.72 18.81 11.76
CA ALA A 776 5.66 17.82 11.52
C ALA A 776 4.49 18.41 10.73
N ARG A 777 4.09 19.66 11.02
CA ARG A 777 3.04 20.37 10.26
C ARG A 777 3.44 20.57 8.80
N ARG A 778 4.65 21.07 8.53
CA ARG A 778 5.16 21.23 7.15
C ARG A 778 5.26 19.88 6.43
N ALA A 779 5.74 18.86 7.13
CA ALA A 779 5.87 17.52 6.59
C ALA A 779 4.51 16.89 6.25
N LEU A 780 3.49 17.07 7.10
CA LEU A 780 2.12 16.61 6.82
C LEU A 780 1.50 17.34 5.64
N HIS A 781 1.71 18.66 5.53
CA HIS A 781 1.24 19.44 4.38
C HIS A 781 1.87 18.94 3.06
N TRP A 782 3.19 18.67 3.07
CA TRP A 782 3.86 18.05 1.93
C TRP A 782 3.38 16.61 1.69
N PHE A 783 3.13 15.83 2.74
CA PHE A 783 2.68 14.45 2.63
C PHE A 783 1.32 14.37 1.93
N SER A 784 0.29 15.07 2.45
CA SER A 784 -0.98 15.27 1.77
C SER A 784 -1.66 16.52 2.32
N ASP A 785 -2.07 17.40 1.41
CA ASP A 785 -2.74 18.65 1.74
C ASP A 785 -3.96 18.45 2.65
N GLY A 786 -4.10 19.31 3.65
CA GLY A 786 -5.15 19.29 4.66
C GLY A 786 -4.84 18.49 5.92
N LEU A 787 -3.89 17.54 5.90
CA LEU A 787 -3.55 16.72 7.08
C LEU A 787 -2.80 17.52 8.15
N GLU A 788 -2.17 18.62 7.80
CA GLU A 788 -1.44 19.48 8.72
C GLU A 788 -2.35 20.18 9.75
N ASN A 789 -3.66 20.19 9.50
CA ASN A 789 -4.69 20.72 10.38
C ASN A 789 -5.37 19.64 11.23
N ASP A 790 -5.05 18.36 11.02
CA ASP A 790 -5.58 17.25 11.79
C ASP A 790 -4.70 16.98 13.02
N GLU A 791 -5.24 17.31 14.20
CA GLU A 791 -4.58 17.12 15.49
C GLU A 791 -4.21 15.66 15.78
N ALA A 792 -5.02 14.69 15.34
CA ALA A 792 -4.72 13.28 15.52
C ALA A 792 -3.52 12.85 14.65
N MET A 793 -3.40 13.40 13.44
CA MET A 793 -2.27 13.15 12.55
C MET A 793 -0.98 13.79 13.05
N LEU A 794 -1.07 15.02 13.58
CA LEU A 794 0.07 15.66 14.25
C LEU A 794 0.54 14.83 15.45
N ASP A 795 -0.38 14.34 16.28
CA ASP A 795 -0.03 13.49 17.41
C ASP A 795 0.52 12.13 16.98
N LEU A 796 0.01 11.55 15.90
CA LEU A 796 0.55 10.33 15.31
C LEU A 796 2.04 10.50 14.94
N VAL A 797 2.35 11.52 14.14
CA VAL A 797 3.72 11.78 13.64
C VAL A 797 4.68 12.19 14.76
N THR A 798 4.21 12.98 15.71
CA THR A 798 5.05 13.54 16.79
C THR A 798 5.25 12.58 17.96
N LYS A 799 4.30 11.67 18.22
CA LYS A 799 4.31 10.83 19.43
C LYS A 799 4.26 9.33 19.17
N ASN A 800 3.60 8.87 18.10
CA ASN A 800 3.23 7.46 17.96
C ASN A 800 3.92 6.71 16.82
N LEU A 801 4.65 7.36 15.92
CA LEU A 801 5.52 6.68 14.95
C LEU A 801 6.88 6.42 15.59
N SER A 802 7.28 5.15 15.76
CA SER A 802 8.56 4.77 16.39
C SER A 802 8.81 5.45 17.76
N PRO A 803 7.88 5.36 18.74
CA PRO A 803 7.99 6.08 20.00
C PRO A 803 9.25 5.66 20.78
N LEU A 804 9.88 6.64 21.44
CA LEU A 804 10.96 6.35 22.38
C LEU A 804 10.37 5.76 23.65
N ASP A 805 10.95 4.66 24.13
CA ASP A 805 10.64 4.12 25.44
C ASP A 805 11.21 5.07 26.52
N PRO A 806 10.39 5.64 27.41
CA PRO A 806 10.85 6.56 28.45
C PRO A 806 11.89 5.94 29.39
N SER A 807 11.88 4.62 29.57
CA SER A 807 12.80 3.92 30.48
C SER A 807 14.18 3.71 29.87
N THR A 808 14.27 3.52 28.56
CA THR A 808 15.55 3.24 27.87
C THR A 808 16.06 4.42 27.03
N GLY A 809 15.20 5.40 26.75
CA GLY A 809 15.48 6.50 25.82
C GLY A 809 15.64 6.05 24.37
N LYS A 810 15.32 4.80 24.04
CA LYS A 810 15.50 4.19 22.72
C LYS A 810 14.16 3.71 22.16
N VAL A 811 14.06 3.63 20.84
CA VAL A 811 12.89 3.01 20.20
C VAL A 811 12.95 1.48 20.39
N PRO A 812 11.89 0.85 20.93
CA PRO A 812 11.81 -0.60 21.04
C PRO A 812 12.04 -1.27 19.67
N PRO A 813 12.81 -2.36 19.57
CA PRO A 813 13.15 -2.98 18.28
C PRO A 813 11.94 -3.25 17.39
N HIS A 814 10.83 -3.75 17.95
CA HIS A 814 9.59 -4.06 17.23
C HIS A 814 8.80 -2.84 16.75
N ARG A 815 9.16 -1.62 17.17
CA ARG A 815 8.54 -0.34 16.76
C ARG A 815 9.45 0.49 15.84
N ARG A 816 10.67 0.04 15.53
CA ARG A 816 11.60 0.80 14.69
C ARG A 816 11.12 0.82 13.24
N GLY A 817 11.40 1.92 12.55
CA GLY A 817 11.15 2.06 11.11
C GLY A 817 9.69 2.33 10.76
N GLU A 818 8.88 2.78 11.71
CA GLU A 818 7.48 3.15 11.47
C GLU A 818 7.37 4.54 10.84
N GLY A 819 6.49 4.67 9.85
CA GLY A 819 6.22 5.92 9.16
C GLY A 819 4.87 5.92 8.45
N LEU A 820 4.50 7.07 7.87
CA LEU A 820 3.41 7.21 6.92
C LEU A 820 3.92 7.06 5.50
N MET A 821 3.16 6.37 4.66
CA MET A 821 3.44 6.20 3.23
C MET A 821 2.25 6.76 2.43
N LEU A 822 2.55 7.61 1.45
CA LEU A 822 1.70 7.94 0.32
C LEU A 822 2.30 7.20 -0.88
N ASP A 823 1.53 6.29 -1.48
CA ASP A 823 1.98 5.52 -2.63
C ASP A 823 1.63 6.18 -3.98
N VAL A 824 2.09 5.59 -5.07
CA VAL A 824 1.88 6.10 -6.43
C VAL A 824 0.40 6.14 -6.86
N ALA A 825 -0.45 5.34 -6.22
CA ALA A 825 -1.90 5.30 -6.46
C ALA A 825 -2.66 6.32 -5.59
N GLY A 826 -1.95 7.10 -4.76
CA GLY A 826 -2.55 8.07 -3.84
C GLY A 826 -3.13 7.45 -2.57
N ARG A 827 -2.81 6.17 -2.28
CA ARG A 827 -3.23 5.52 -1.03
C ARG A 827 -2.30 5.93 0.10
N MET A 828 -2.88 6.12 1.27
CA MET A 828 -2.16 6.53 2.47
C MET A 828 -2.32 5.49 3.56
N GLY A 829 -1.28 5.30 4.37
CA GLY A 829 -1.34 4.44 5.54
C GLY A 829 -0.03 4.43 6.32
N ILE A 830 0.03 3.58 7.34
CA ILE A 830 1.17 3.42 8.23
C ILE A 830 1.96 2.19 7.78
N PHE A 831 3.25 2.37 7.56
CA PHE A 831 4.18 1.29 7.24
C PHE A 831 5.19 1.08 8.36
N GLN A 832 5.73 -0.13 8.42
CA GLN A 832 6.96 -0.44 9.13
C GLN A 832 7.99 -0.97 8.13
N LYS A 833 9.14 -0.30 8.02
CA LYS A 833 10.23 -0.74 7.14
C LYS A 833 10.78 -2.08 7.62
N THR A 834 10.83 -3.07 6.74
CA THR A 834 11.56 -4.31 6.99
C THR A 834 13.04 -4.13 6.67
N LEU A 835 13.88 -4.83 7.41
CA LEU A 835 15.31 -4.93 7.11
C LEU A 835 15.56 -6.11 6.18
N PRO A 836 16.67 -6.10 5.43
CA PRO A 836 17.11 -7.26 4.66
C PRO A 836 17.22 -8.50 5.57
N GLU A 837 16.86 -9.66 5.05
CA GLU A 837 16.98 -10.94 5.76
C GLU A 837 18.42 -11.49 5.69
N ASN A 838 19.20 -11.10 4.68
CA ASN A 838 20.64 -11.32 4.67
C ASN A 838 21.32 -10.62 5.87
N PRO A 839 22.01 -11.36 6.77
CA PRO A 839 22.60 -10.79 7.99
C PRO A 839 23.70 -9.75 7.75
N GLU A 840 24.54 -9.96 6.72
CA GLU A 840 25.61 -9.01 6.37
C GLU A 840 25.01 -7.71 5.85
N ARG A 841 24.04 -7.80 4.94
CA ARG A 841 23.29 -6.65 4.43
C ARG A 841 22.55 -5.93 5.56
N ARG A 842 21.92 -6.67 6.48
CA ARG A 842 21.22 -6.12 7.66
C ARG A 842 22.17 -5.33 8.56
N ALA A 843 23.34 -5.88 8.86
CA ALA A 843 24.35 -5.21 9.68
C ALA A 843 24.86 -3.92 9.01
N ALA A 844 25.15 -3.98 7.70
CA ALA A 844 25.63 -2.86 6.91
C ALA A 844 24.60 -1.73 6.77
N VAL A 845 23.30 -2.04 6.70
CA VAL A 845 22.23 -1.04 6.72
C VAL A 845 22.12 -0.37 8.10
N LEU A 846 22.30 -1.14 9.17
CA LEU A 846 22.13 -0.66 10.55
C LEU A 846 23.36 0.03 11.15
N SER A 847 24.54 -0.07 10.51
CA SER A 847 25.76 0.58 10.99
C SER A 847 25.52 2.09 11.12
N THR A 848 25.28 2.50 12.36
CA THR A 848 25.22 3.88 12.82
C THR A 848 26.49 4.05 13.64
N PRO A 849 27.24 5.16 13.54
CA PRO A 849 28.52 5.31 14.22
C PRO A 849 28.38 4.99 15.72
N SER A 850 29.31 4.20 16.26
CA SER A 850 29.47 4.06 17.70
C SER A 850 29.84 5.42 18.29
N GLU A 851 29.20 5.82 19.40
CA GLU A 851 29.71 6.93 20.21
C GLU A 851 31.17 6.62 20.55
N ALA A 852 32.08 7.49 20.11
CA ALA A 852 33.46 7.45 20.54
C ALA A 852 33.46 7.45 22.07
N VAL A 853 33.87 6.33 22.66
CA VAL A 853 34.07 6.22 24.10
C VAL A 853 35.17 7.23 24.42
N ALA A 854 34.80 8.34 25.05
CA ALA A 854 35.77 9.29 25.58
C ALA A 854 36.69 8.53 26.54
N ALA A 855 37.98 8.54 26.23
CA ALA A 855 39.04 7.96 27.05
C ALA A 855 39.12 8.61 28.43
#